data_AF-A0AAU7EE60-F1
#
_entry.id   AF-A0AAU7EE60-F1
#
_cell.length_a   1.000
_cell.length_b   1.000
_cell.length_c   1.000
_cell.angle_alpha   90.00
_cell.angle_beta   90.00
_cell.angle_gamma   90.00
#
_symmetry.space_group_name_H-M   'P 1'
#
loop_
_entity.id
_entity.type
_entity.pdbx_description
1 polymer ?
#
loop_
_entity_poly.entity_id
_entity_poly.type
_entity_poly.pdbx_seq_one_letter_code
_entity_poly.pdbx_strand_id
1 'polypeptide(L)'
;MSKIPFKVSARTAKLIGLENFSNEEGAIIELVKNTYDADSANCILLFDLVYTETLNKEGERLFQTDKQNSKIYIIDNGVGMTKDIISNQWMTIGTDDKLYQHLSDNGRVKTGAKGIGRFALNRLGLITELLTISKKTSEGLFWKVNWSDFDQTGTTVSEVEADLENRDNLNLKTEILNKFSDNERLIKLLNKSSFDTGTIIEISELNDNWESDQLNNLFSNLEMLLPPKEQSDFEIHLFSNTDGENFGKVKTVYYDDYDYKLEAKYKGNEDGNVEVIISRNELDIESIENRYSEVFDFDPMKKHPYRLEDFRKKSITITKPLSSILSKDVDFNLISKVGKFNFSFYFLKNTISDDKQDGDLKKYPYKSFSSASRKAWLKRFGGVKIFRDDFRIRPYGENGQDWLKLGERQSQSPGGAGQRLGGYRIRPNQIAGTINISRLDNLSFQDKSGREGIIENDVFLLFENIIKELISFFEKDRNTIMYHFSELNKKKNKEAEAKRKAQEEAERIRKEKEDKENGQEGEKSTDSSSSTNTEETLAEGVEILTRELDEKDEEIRLLRNLASVGLIISSFAHEVKSLRSRLIPRTSFLLRELKIHLNEKELDKLLDKDDNPFYMIKLIQEEDTKLKHWLEYSLNTLKRDKRERSNLNFGDYFEKFKSTWSKALEQRNIKINLKGNNDSANVIRAFEVDMDSIFNNLLSNSMNYLKGVKGKQKLIEIEWGKIGDNIEIKFSDNGKGLDEQYVDNPEEIFKLLESSKKDKKGDTIGTGLGLYIVKSIIEEYNNSSISIIGIKEGLKHKIKFKTR
;
A
#
# COMPACT_ATOMS: atom_id res chain seq x y z
N MET A 1 17.55 19.80 -53.68
CA MET A 1 17.19 18.46 -53.16
C MET A 1 15.70 18.25 -53.38
N SER A 2 15.32 17.15 -54.04
CA SER A 2 13.92 16.74 -54.13
C SER A 2 13.47 16.19 -52.78
N LYS A 3 12.34 16.70 -52.25
CA LYS A 3 11.69 16.14 -51.08
C LYS A 3 10.72 15.06 -51.56
N ILE A 4 10.89 13.82 -51.11
CA ILE A 4 10.04 12.69 -51.47
C ILE A 4 9.22 12.31 -50.23
N PRO A 5 7.87 12.26 -50.31
CA PRO A 5 7.04 11.91 -49.16
C PRO A 5 7.12 10.42 -48.83
N PHE A 6 6.90 10.06 -47.57
CA PHE A 6 6.69 8.68 -47.16
C PHE A 6 5.35 8.15 -47.68
N LYS A 7 5.31 6.88 -48.09
CA LYS A 7 4.07 6.16 -48.41
C LYS A 7 3.79 5.14 -47.30
N VAL A 8 2.53 5.04 -46.88
CA VAL A 8 2.08 4.08 -45.87
C VAL A 8 1.26 3.00 -46.56
N SER A 9 1.67 1.73 -46.39
CA SER A 9 0.94 0.58 -46.95
C SER A 9 -0.39 0.39 -46.22
N ALA A 10 -1.44 -0.03 -46.94
CA ALA A 10 -2.74 -0.37 -46.37
C ALA A 10 -2.62 -1.40 -45.23
N ARG A 11 -1.71 -2.38 -45.38
CA ARG A 11 -1.43 -3.39 -44.36
C ARG A 11 -1.01 -2.81 -43.01
N THR A 12 -0.35 -1.65 -42.98
CA THR A 12 0.04 -0.97 -41.74
C THR A 12 -1.18 -0.55 -40.91
N ALA A 13 -2.26 -0.08 -41.54
CA ALA A 13 -3.49 0.29 -40.83
C ALA A 13 -4.18 -0.93 -40.20
N LYS A 14 -4.11 -2.09 -40.86
CA LYS A 14 -4.64 -3.35 -40.33
C LYS A 14 -3.79 -3.90 -39.16
N LEU A 15 -2.46 -3.83 -39.27
CA LEU A 15 -1.56 -4.20 -38.16
C LEU A 15 -1.79 -3.32 -36.94
N ILE A 16 -2.06 -2.02 -37.12
CA ILE A 16 -2.44 -1.12 -36.03
C ILE A 16 -3.72 -1.62 -35.33
N GLY A 17 -4.71 -2.16 -36.03
CA GLY A 17 -5.88 -2.76 -35.38
C GLY A 17 -5.55 -4.05 -34.64
N LEU A 18 -4.95 -5.02 -35.34
CA LEU A 18 -4.70 -6.37 -34.80
C LEU A 18 -3.65 -6.40 -33.68
N GLU A 19 -2.62 -5.55 -33.73
CA GLU A 19 -1.53 -5.55 -32.75
C GLU A 19 -1.78 -4.59 -31.58
N ASN A 20 -2.66 -3.58 -31.70
CA ASN A 20 -2.98 -2.69 -30.57
C ASN A 20 -3.99 -3.28 -29.58
N PHE A 21 -4.74 -4.32 -29.97
CA PHE A 21 -5.68 -5.01 -29.08
C PHE A 21 -5.21 -6.45 -28.88
N SER A 22 -4.69 -6.71 -27.69
CA SER A 22 -4.11 -8.00 -27.27
C SER A 22 -5.11 -9.16 -27.39
N ASN A 23 -6.41 -8.88 -27.23
CA ASN A 23 -7.50 -9.84 -27.37
C ASN A 23 -8.81 -9.18 -27.88
N GLU A 24 -9.75 -10.01 -28.29
CA GLU A 24 -11.08 -9.65 -28.80
C GLU A 24 -11.95 -8.93 -27.76
N GLU A 25 -11.83 -9.29 -26.48
CA GLU A 25 -12.52 -8.61 -25.38
C GLU A 25 -12.09 -7.15 -25.25
N GLY A 26 -10.78 -6.88 -25.39
CA GLY A 26 -10.21 -5.53 -25.36
C GLY A 26 -10.73 -4.66 -26.50
N ALA A 27 -10.96 -5.25 -27.68
CA ALA A 27 -11.57 -4.57 -28.82
C ALA A 27 -13.03 -4.18 -28.52
N ILE A 28 -13.83 -5.07 -27.94
CA ILE A 28 -15.21 -4.75 -27.50
C ILE A 28 -15.21 -3.63 -26.45
N ILE A 29 -14.33 -3.71 -25.45
CA ILE A 29 -14.22 -2.68 -24.39
C ILE A 29 -13.88 -1.30 -24.97
N GLU A 30 -13.01 -1.22 -25.97
CA GLU A 30 -12.70 0.05 -26.65
C GLU A 30 -13.92 0.61 -27.39
N LEU A 31 -14.73 -0.24 -28.02
CA LEU A 31 -15.95 0.19 -28.69
C LEU A 31 -17.02 0.63 -27.68
N VAL A 32 -17.15 -0.03 -26.53
CA VAL A 32 -17.99 0.41 -25.40
C VAL A 32 -17.55 1.78 -24.87
N LYS A 33 -16.25 2.06 -24.83
CA LYS A 33 -15.74 3.41 -24.49
C LYS A 33 -16.15 4.46 -25.52
N ASN A 34 -16.17 4.11 -26.81
CA ASN A 34 -16.61 5.05 -27.84
C ASN A 34 -18.11 5.38 -27.72
N THR A 35 -18.96 4.43 -27.28
CA THR A 35 -20.38 4.73 -27.03
C THR A 35 -20.56 5.66 -25.82
N TYR A 36 -19.72 5.52 -24.79
CA TYR A 36 -19.66 6.49 -23.68
C TYR A 36 -19.26 7.89 -24.15
N ASP A 37 -18.22 7.99 -24.98
CA ASP A 37 -17.73 9.25 -25.55
C ASP A 37 -18.76 9.92 -26.47
N ALA A 38 -19.67 9.15 -27.07
CA ALA A 38 -20.80 9.62 -27.86
C ALA A 38 -21.98 10.13 -26.99
N ASP A 39 -21.78 10.30 -25.68
CA ASP A 39 -22.81 10.71 -24.72
C ASP A 39 -24.01 9.77 -24.65
N SER A 40 -23.80 8.48 -24.93
CA SER A 40 -24.88 7.49 -24.83
C SER A 40 -25.28 7.23 -23.38
N ALA A 41 -26.57 7.05 -23.11
CA ALA A 41 -27.03 6.54 -21.82
C ALA A 41 -26.93 5.00 -21.75
N ASN A 42 -27.05 4.33 -22.90
CA ASN A 42 -27.07 2.87 -23.00
C ASN A 42 -26.09 2.38 -24.07
N CYS A 43 -25.26 1.40 -23.74
CA CYS A 43 -24.51 0.60 -24.69
C CYS A 43 -25.09 -0.81 -24.69
N ILE A 44 -25.59 -1.26 -25.83
CA ILE A 44 -26.14 -2.61 -26.00
C ILE A 44 -25.19 -3.41 -26.89
N LEU A 45 -24.71 -4.52 -26.36
CA LEU A 45 -23.93 -5.52 -27.07
C LEU A 45 -24.86 -6.70 -27.40
N LEU A 46 -25.02 -7.04 -28.67
CA LEU A 46 -25.79 -8.22 -29.10
C LEU A 46 -24.87 -9.17 -29.85
N PHE A 47 -24.82 -10.41 -29.37
CA PHE A 47 -24.15 -11.51 -30.04
C PHE A 47 -25.20 -12.38 -30.75
N ASP A 48 -25.18 -12.34 -32.08
CA ASP A 48 -26.03 -13.15 -32.94
C ASP A 48 -25.16 -14.28 -33.52
N LEU A 49 -25.06 -15.36 -32.76
CA LEU A 49 -24.11 -16.43 -33.01
C LEU A 49 -24.81 -17.61 -33.67
N VAL A 50 -24.18 -18.12 -34.73
CA VAL A 50 -24.56 -19.35 -35.40
C VAL A 50 -23.55 -20.42 -35.02
N TYR A 51 -23.99 -21.63 -34.71
CA TYR A 51 -23.10 -22.74 -34.33
C TYR A 51 -23.18 -23.85 -35.35
N THR A 52 -22.03 -24.45 -35.63
CA THR A 52 -21.90 -25.65 -36.45
C THR A 52 -21.48 -26.83 -35.59
N GLU A 53 -22.06 -27.99 -35.88
CA GLU A 53 -21.69 -29.24 -35.24
C GLU A 53 -20.51 -29.85 -35.98
N THR A 54 -19.44 -30.15 -35.26
CA THR A 54 -18.24 -30.83 -35.75
C THR A 54 -17.95 -32.05 -34.88
N LEU A 55 -17.24 -33.04 -35.41
CA LEU A 55 -16.80 -34.21 -34.64
C LEU A 55 -15.32 -34.07 -34.31
N ASN A 56 -14.94 -34.27 -33.05
CA ASN A 56 -13.54 -34.36 -32.67
C ASN A 56 -12.91 -35.69 -33.12
N LYS A 57 -11.60 -35.84 -32.92
CA LYS A 57 -10.86 -37.05 -33.33
C LYS A 57 -11.32 -38.29 -32.56
N GLU A 58 -11.92 -38.12 -31.38
CA GLU A 58 -12.53 -39.18 -30.58
C GLU A 58 -14.00 -39.49 -30.92
N GLY A 59 -14.62 -38.77 -31.87
CA GLY A 59 -16.01 -38.95 -32.29
C GLY A 59 -17.06 -38.23 -31.42
N GLU A 60 -16.64 -37.31 -30.56
CA GLU A 60 -17.53 -36.47 -29.75
C GLU A 60 -17.99 -35.25 -30.56
N ARG A 61 -19.24 -34.85 -30.34
CA ARG A 61 -19.85 -33.68 -30.98
C ARG A 61 -19.39 -32.40 -30.29
N LEU A 62 -18.72 -31.54 -31.05
CA LEU A 62 -18.31 -30.20 -30.67
C LEU A 62 -19.18 -29.17 -31.39
N PHE A 63 -19.73 -28.22 -30.65
CA PHE A 63 -20.43 -27.07 -31.22
C PHE A 63 -19.45 -25.91 -31.28
N GLN A 64 -19.10 -25.47 -32.49
CA GLN A 64 -18.21 -24.34 -32.70
C GLN A 64 -18.96 -23.21 -33.38
N THR A 65 -18.67 -21.97 -32.99
CA THR A 65 -19.21 -20.78 -33.65
C THR A 65 -18.85 -20.78 -35.13
N ASP A 66 -19.88 -20.71 -36.00
CA ASP A 66 -19.72 -20.42 -37.41
C ASP A 66 -19.42 -18.94 -37.58
N LYS A 67 -18.13 -18.63 -37.67
CA LYS A 67 -17.62 -17.27 -37.76
C LYS A 67 -18.13 -16.49 -38.97
N GLN A 68 -18.43 -17.16 -40.08
CA GLN A 68 -18.88 -16.49 -41.31
C GLN A 68 -20.32 -16.02 -41.20
N ASN A 69 -21.17 -16.80 -40.53
CA ASN A 69 -22.59 -16.51 -40.37
C ASN A 69 -22.94 -15.81 -39.04
N SER A 70 -21.98 -15.70 -38.13
CA SER A 70 -22.14 -15.01 -36.84
C SER A 70 -21.89 -13.51 -36.94
N LYS A 71 -22.56 -12.74 -36.09
CA LYS A 71 -22.50 -11.27 -36.08
C LYS A 71 -22.45 -10.72 -34.66
N ILE A 72 -21.80 -9.56 -34.51
CA ILE A 72 -21.76 -8.77 -33.28
C ILE A 72 -22.35 -7.40 -33.57
N TYR A 73 -23.25 -6.94 -32.71
CA TYR A 73 -23.82 -5.61 -32.78
C TYR A 73 -23.42 -4.79 -31.56
N ILE A 74 -23.01 -3.55 -31.81
CA ILE A 74 -22.74 -2.54 -30.79
C ILE A 74 -23.67 -1.36 -31.07
N ILE A 75 -24.56 -1.10 -30.13
CA ILE A 75 -25.65 -0.16 -30.31
C ILE A 75 -25.59 0.88 -29.18
N ASP A 76 -25.71 2.14 -29.55
CA ASP A 76 -25.79 3.25 -28.62
C ASP A 76 -26.95 4.18 -28.94
N ASN A 77 -27.40 4.92 -27.93
CA ASN A 77 -28.42 5.97 -28.06
C ASN A 77 -27.85 7.37 -27.78
N GLY A 78 -26.60 7.58 -28.20
CA GLY A 78 -25.88 8.84 -28.04
C GLY A 78 -26.23 9.87 -29.11
N VAL A 79 -25.28 10.76 -29.38
CA VAL A 79 -25.47 11.90 -30.29
C VAL A 79 -25.44 11.53 -31.78
N GLY A 80 -25.00 10.32 -32.13
CA GLY A 80 -24.78 9.88 -33.50
C GLY A 80 -23.71 10.69 -34.25
N MET A 81 -23.47 10.38 -35.52
CA MET A 81 -22.43 11.01 -36.33
C MET A 81 -23.02 11.72 -37.55
N THR A 82 -22.46 12.88 -37.89
CA THR A 82 -22.75 13.57 -39.16
C THR A 82 -21.82 13.06 -40.26
N LYS A 83 -22.15 13.39 -41.52
CA LYS A 83 -21.28 13.07 -42.67
C LYS A 83 -19.86 13.59 -42.48
N ASP A 84 -19.71 14.81 -41.97
CA ASP A 84 -18.41 15.41 -41.69
C ASP A 84 -17.63 14.67 -40.59
N ILE A 85 -18.32 14.21 -39.53
CA ILE A 85 -17.69 13.38 -38.49
C ILE A 85 -17.21 12.06 -39.08
N ILE A 86 -18.02 11.42 -39.93
CA ILE A 86 -17.61 10.16 -40.57
C ILE A 86 -16.39 10.39 -41.47
N SER A 87 -16.44 11.37 -42.37
CA SER A 87 -15.37 11.59 -43.35
C SER A 87 -14.07 12.12 -42.74
N ASN A 88 -14.14 13.03 -41.77
CA ASN A 88 -12.95 13.75 -41.27
C ASN A 88 -12.45 13.29 -39.89
N GLN A 89 -13.24 12.49 -39.16
CA GLN A 89 -12.86 12.00 -37.84
C GLN A 89 -12.88 10.46 -37.76
N TRP A 90 -13.96 9.83 -38.23
CA TRP A 90 -14.11 8.37 -38.23
C TRP A 90 -13.25 7.68 -39.29
N MET A 91 -12.99 8.29 -40.45
CA MET A 91 -12.12 7.70 -41.47
C MET A 91 -10.63 8.04 -41.27
N THR A 92 -10.29 8.97 -40.38
CA THR A 92 -8.93 9.54 -40.28
C THR A 92 -8.08 8.94 -39.17
N ILE A 93 -7.04 8.17 -39.49
CA ILE A 93 -6.18 7.51 -38.49
C ILE A 93 -5.40 8.55 -37.67
N GLY A 94 -5.49 8.47 -36.34
CA GLY A 94 -4.65 9.31 -35.48
C GLY A 94 -5.11 10.77 -35.39
N THR A 95 -6.41 11.03 -35.37
CA THR A 95 -6.92 12.41 -35.21
C THR A 95 -6.55 13.01 -33.85
N ASP A 96 -6.18 14.29 -33.87
CA ASP A 96 -5.92 15.08 -32.65
C ASP A 96 -7.21 15.62 -32.01
N ASP A 97 -8.41 15.28 -32.52
CA ASP A 97 -9.67 15.81 -32.01
C ASP A 97 -9.83 15.57 -30.51
N LYS A 98 -9.59 14.34 -30.04
CA LYS A 98 -9.61 14.00 -28.60
C LYS A 98 -8.44 14.59 -27.79
N LEU A 99 -7.44 15.15 -28.47
CA LEU A 99 -6.29 15.83 -27.87
C LEU A 99 -6.56 17.32 -27.62
N TYR A 100 -7.48 17.94 -28.36
CA TYR A 100 -7.89 19.35 -28.15
C TYR A 100 -9.31 19.49 -27.58
N GLN A 101 -10.23 18.60 -27.95
CA GLN A 101 -11.60 18.52 -27.41
C GLN A 101 -11.71 17.35 -26.42
N HIS A 102 -11.44 17.64 -25.15
CA HIS A 102 -11.48 16.63 -24.09
C HIS A 102 -12.87 16.35 -23.53
N LEU A 103 -13.86 17.22 -23.80
CA LEU A 103 -15.23 17.08 -23.36
C LEU A 103 -16.14 16.71 -24.53
N SER A 104 -17.15 15.90 -24.24
CA SER A 104 -18.28 15.63 -25.13
C SER A 104 -19.30 16.78 -25.08
N ASP A 105 -20.35 16.70 -25.91
CA ASP A 105 -21.37 17.75 -26.01
C ASP A 105 -22.16 17.88 -24.69
N ASN A 106 -22.37 16.78 -23.95
CA ASN A 106 -23.03 16.78 -22.64
C ASN A 106 -22.04 16.86 -21.45
N GLY A 107 -20.75 17.12 -21.69
CA GLY A 107 -19.76 17.38 -20.65
C GLY A 107 -19.08 16.15 -20.04
N ARG A 108 -19.20 14.96 -20.64
CA ARG A 108 -18.37 13.80 -20.27
C ARG A 108 -16.94 14.01 -20.72
N VAL A 109 -15.99 13.48 -19.96
CA VAL A 109 -14.59 13.49 -20.36
C VAL A 109 -14.36 12.35 -21.35
N LYS A 110 -14.00 12.69 -22.59
CA LYS A 110 -13.74 11.69 -23.65
C LYS A 110 -12.55 10.80 -23.28
N THR A 111 -12.74 9.50 -23.48
CA THR A 111 -11.76 8.46 -23.18
C THR A 111 -10.78 8.24 -24.34
N GLY A 112 -9.49 8.06 -24.00
CA GLY A 112 -8.42 7.88 -24.98
C GLY A 112 -8.01 9.16 -25.74
N ALA A 113 -6.77 9.19 -26.23
CA ALA A 113 -6.17 10.42 -26.79
C ALA A 113 -5.65 10.30 -28.24
N LYS A 114 -5.65 9.10 -28.83
CA LYS A 114 -4.87 8.81 -30.05
C LYS A 114 -5.69 8.55 -31.32
N GLY A 115 -7.02 8.67 -31.30
CA GLY A 115 -7.83 8.58 -32.52
C GLY A 115 -7.70 7.29 -33.36
N ILE A 116 -7.44 6.13 -32.71
CA ILE A 116 -7.33 4.82 -33.38
C ILE A 116 -8.31 3.75 -32.85
N GLY A 117 -9.14 4.08 -31.84
CA GLY A 117 -9.96 3.10 -31.11
C GLY A 117 -10.94 2.30 -31.99
N ARG A 118 -11.47 2.90 -33.05
CA ARG A 118 -12.38 2.24 -34.00
C ARG A 118 -11.73 1.18 -34.91
N PHE A 119 -10.39 1.08 -34.95
CA PHE A 119 -9.73 -0.06 -35.58
C PHE A 119 -9.93 -1.37 -34.80
N ALA A 120 -10.52 -1.30 -33.59
CA ALA A 120 -11.08 -2.46 -32.90
C ALA A 120 -12.08 -3.25 -33.77
N LEU A 121 -12.77 -2.58 -34.70
CA LEU A 121 -13.71 -3.22 -35.63
C LEU A 121 -13.02 -4.29 -36.50
N ASN A 122 -11.86 -3.96 -37.06
CA ASN A 122 -11.03 -4.87 -37.86
C ASN A 122 -10.51 -6.06 -37.03
N ARG A 123 -10.26 -5.86 -35.73
CA ARG A 123 -9.87 -6.96 -34.83
C ARG A 123 -11.01 -7.98 -34.68
N LEU A 124 -12.26 -7.54 -34.71
CA LEU A 124 -13.44 -8.37 -34.43
C LEU A 124 -13.99 -9.10 -35.66
N GLY A 125 -13.99 -8.48 -36.84
CA GLY A 125 -14.49 -9.11 -38.07
C GLY A 125 -14.04 -8.42 -39.36
N LEU A 126 -14.34 -9.06 -40.50
CA LEU A 126 -13.89 -8.61 -41.82
C LEU A 126 -14.80 -7.55 -42.46
N ILE A 127 -16.09 -7.51 -42.10
CA ILE A 127 -17.03 -6.53 -42.65
C ILE A 127 -17.63 -5.74 -41.50
N THR A 128 -17.77 -4.43 -41.69
CA THR A 128 -18.49 -3.56 -40.76
C THR A 128 -19.50 -2.69 -41.49
N GLU A 129 -20.72 -2.71 -40.98
CA GLU A 129 -21.82 -1.85 -41.40
C GLU A 129 -22.20 -0.95 -40.21
N LEU A 130 -22.46 0.32 -40.48
CA LEU A 130 -22.79 1.32 -39.48
C LEU A 130 -24.02 2.12 -39.92
N LEU A 131 -25.01 2.19 -39.05
CA LEU A 131 -26.18 3.06 -39.18
C LEU A 131 -26.13 4.11 -38.09
N THR A 132 -26.36 5.37 -38.42
CA THR A 132 -26.36 6.45 -37.40
C THR A 132 -27.39 7.51 -37.72
N ILE A 133 -27.98 8.07 -36.67
CA ILE A 133 -28.85 9.26 -36.74
C ILE A 133 -28.23 10.34 -35.87
N SER A 134 -27.80 11.44 -36.48
CA SER A 134 -27.17 12.54 -35.75
C SER A 134 -28.21 13.39 -35.02
N LYS A 135 -27.95 13.72 -33.76
CA LYS A 135 -28.71 14.72 -32.99
C LYS A 135 -28.60 16.13 -33.58
N LYS A 136 -27.53 16.44 -34.33
CA LYS A 136 -27.26 17.77 -34.88
C LYS A 136 -28.00 18.03 -36.19
N THR A 137 -28.08 17.04 -37.07
CA THR A 137 -28.70 17.17 -38.40
C THR A 137 -30.02 16.40 -38.54
N SER A 138 -30.29 15.44 -37.65
CA SER A 138 -31.39 14.48 -37.75
C SER A 138 -31.37 13.64 -39.04
N GLU A 139 -30.22 13.59 -39.72
CA GLU A 139 -30.02 12.78 -40.92
C GLU A 139 -29.63 11.35 -40.55
N GLY A 140 -30.20 10.38 -41.27
CA GLY A 140 -29.81 8.98 -41.22
C GLY A 140 -28.70 8.67 -42.22
N LEU A 141 -27.64 8.01 -41.78
CA LEU A 141 -26.50 7.63 -42.61
C LEU A 141 -26.23 6.13 -42.51
N PHE A 142 -25.80 5.54 -43.63
CA PHE A 142 -25.28 4.18 -43.72
C PHE A 142 -23.83 4.22 -44.20
N TRP A 143 -22.94 3.55 -43.46
CA TRP A 143 -21.54 3.41 -43.80
C TRP A 143 -21.13 1.94 -43.83
N LYS A 144 -20.35 1.52 -44.83
CA LYS A 144 -19.89 0.14 -44.96
C LYS A 144 -18.43 0.08 -45.37
N VAL A 145 -17.68 -0.80 -44.73
CA VAL A 145 -16.28 -1.09 -45.09
C VAL A 145 -16.03 -2.59 -45.10
N ASN A 146 -15.17 -3.02 -46.03
CA ASN A 146 -14.60 -4.36 -46.06
C ASN A 146 -13.12 -4.29 -45.68
N TRP A 147 -12.77 -4.84 -44.51
CA TRP A 147 -11.41 -4.81 -43.99
C TRP A 147 -10.43 -5.70 -44.78
N SER A 148 -10.94 -6.61 -45.63
CA SER A 148 -10.08 -7.41 -46.53
C SER A 148 -9.42 -6.57 -47.63
N ASP A 149 -9.96 -5.39 -47.96
CA ASP A 149 -9.35 -4.49 -48.95
C ASP A 149 -7.97 -3.96 -48.51
N PHE A 150 -7.70 -3.98 -47.20
CA PHE A 150 -6.39 -3.63 -46.65
C PHE A 150 -5.30 -4.70 -46.89
N ASP A 151 -5.66 -5.91 -47.32
CA ASP A 151 -4.71 -7.00 -47.62
C ASP A 151 -4.22 -7.00 -49.07
N GLN A 152 -4.78 -6.14 -49.94
CA GLN A 152 -4.41 -6.07 -51.34
C GLN A 152 -2.93 -5.65 -51.52
N THR A 153 -2.21 -6.37 -52.38
CA THR A 153 -0.78 -6.18 -52.58
C THR A 153 -0.47 -4.88 -53.31
N GLY A 154 0.30 -4.00 -52.68
CA GLY A 154 0.74 -2.73 -53.26
C GLY A 154 -0.18 -1.54 -52.97
N THR A 155 -1.32 -1.77 -52.30
CA THR A 155 -2.29 -0.73 -51.96
C THR A 155 -1.78 0.12 -50.79
N THR A 156 -2.02 1.42 -50.89
CA THR A 156 -1.76 2.42 -49.86
C THR A 156 -3.03 2.70 -49.04
N VAL A 157 -2.88 3.17 -47.80
CA VAL A 157 -4.04 3.44 -46.92
C VAL A 157 -5.06 4.39 -47.56
N SER A 158 -4.59 5.35 -48.37
CA SER A 158 -5.42 6.33 -49.07
C SER A 158 -6.25 5.76 -50.23
N GLU A 159 -5.95 4.54 -50.69
CA GLU A 159 -6.65 3.89 -51.80
C GLU A 159 -7.77 2.94 -51.32
N VAL A 160 -7.89 2.73 -50.00
CA VAL A 160 -8.98 1.93 -49.42
C VAL A 160 -10.17 2.84 -49.13
N GLU A 161 -11.30 2.54 -49.76
CA GLU A 161 -12.54 3.33 -49.66
C GLU A 161 -13.59 2.61 -48.80
N ALA A 162 -14.60 3.38 -48.37
CA ALA A 162 -15.77 2.86 -47.67
C ALA A 162 -17.02 3.52 -48.26
N ASP A 163 -18.11 2.77 -48.34
CA ASP A 163 -19.38 3.25 -48.86
C ASP A 163 -20.03 4.17 -47.81
N LEU A 164 -20.59 5.30 -48.25
CA LEU A 164 -21.32 6.23 -47.40
C LEU A 164 -22.56 6.76 -48.12
N GLU A 165 -23.73 6.40 -47.61
CA GLU A 165 -25.03 6.70 -48.21
C GLU A 165 -25.98 7.35 -47.20
N ASN A 166 -26.90 8.19 -47.69
CA ASN A 166 -28.00 8.70 -46.88
C ASN A 166 -29.11 7.63 -46.80
N ARG A 167 -29.71 7.48 -45.62
CA ARG A 167 -30.85 6.59 -45.38
C ARG A 167 -32.07 7.41 -44.96
N ASP A 168 -32.99 7.58 -45.89
CA ASP A 168 -34.26 8.25 -45.62
C ASP A 168 -35.13 7.40 -44.68
N ASN A 169 -35.84 8.07 -43.76
CA ASN A 169 -36.75 7.45 -42.79
C ASN A 169 -36.11 6.37 -41.89
N LEU A 170 -34.80 6.46 -41.64
CA LEU A 170 -34.11 5.55 -40.73
C LEU A 170 -34.70 5.65 -39.31
N ASN A 171 -35.05 4.51 -38.72
CA ASN A 171 -35.45 4.41 -37.32
C ASN A 171 -34.66 3.29 -36.64
N LEU A 172 -33.73 3.67 -35.76
CA LEU A 172 -32.81 2.71 -35.13
C LEU A 172 -33.58 1.66 -34.31
N LYS A 173 -34.63 2.06 -33.60
CA LYS A 173 -35.45 1.12 -32.81
C LYS A 173 -36.12 0.08 -33.69
N THR A 174 -36.70 0.48 -34.81
CA THR A 174 -37.34 -0.44 -35.77
C THR A 174 -36.33 -1.40 -36.38
N GLU A 175 -35.13 -0.92 -36.76
CA GLU A 175 -34.06 -1.77 -37.29
C GLU A 175 -33.65 -2.87 -36.29
N ILE A 176 -33.52 -2.52 -35.00
CA ILE A 176 -33.18 -3.50 -33.95
C ILE A 176 -34.32 -4.49 -33.74
N LEU A 177 -35.57 -4.03 -33.68
CA LEU A 177 -36.75 -4.89 -33.45
C LEU A 177 -37.01 -5.85 -34.61
N ASN A 178 -36.75 -5.42 -35.85
CA ASN A 178 -36.90 -6.28 -37.02
C ASN A 178 -35.93 -7.47 -37.00
N LYS A 179 -34.73 -7.28 -36.44
CA LYS A 179 -33.70 -8.33 -36.33
C LYS A 179 -33.88 -9.20 -35.08
N PHE A 180 -34.35 -8.62 -33.97
CA PHE A 180 -34.39 -9.26 -32.65
C PHE A 180 -35.78 -9.24 -32.01
N SER A 181 -36.82 -9.56 -32.78
CA SER A 181 -38.23 -9.53 -32.33
C SER A 181 -38.53 -10.48 -31.17
N ASP A 182 -37.73 -11.52 -30.99
CA ASP A 182 -38.01 -12.60 -30.05
C ASP A 182 -37.36 -12.36 -28.68
N ASN A 183 -36.54 -11.31 -28.53
CA ASN A 183 -35.85 -11.01 -27.28
C ASN A 183 -36.66 -10.04 -26.39
N GLU A 184 -37.51 -10.60 -25.52
CA GLU A 184 -38.36 -9.79 -24.62
C GLU A 184 -37.59 -8.79 -23.73
N ARG A 185 -36.38 -9.17 -23.26
CA ARG A 185 -35.57 -8.30 -22.38
C ARG A 185 -35.06 -7.09 -23.15
N LEU A 186 -34.60 -7.30 -24.38
CA LEU A 186 -34.19 -6.22 -25.29
C LEU A 186 -35.38 -5.31 -25.61
N ILE A 187 -36.56 -5.86 -25.91
CA ILE A 187 -37.78 -5.09 -26.19
C ILE A 187 -38.14 -4.19 -24.99
N LYS A 188 -38.10 -4.73 -23.76
CA LYS A 188 -38.34 -3.95 -22.54
C LYS A 188 -37.36 -2.79 -22.40
N LEU A 189 -36.07 -3.00 -22.73
CA LEU A 189 -35.05 -1.95 -22.71
C LEU A 189 -35.30 -0.88 -23.78
N LEU A 190 -35.58 -1.28 -25.03
CA LEU A 190 -35.89 -0.37 -26.15
C LEU A 190 -37.18 0.43 -25.93
N ASN A 191 -38.09 -0.04 -25.09
CA ASN A 191 -39.31 0.69 -24.70
C ASN A 191 -39.07 1.68 -23.54
N LYS A 192 -38.03 1.47 -22.73
CA LYS A 192 -37.68 2.34 -21.61
C LYS A 192 -36.81 3.54 -22.04
N SER A 193 -36.05 3.39 -23.12
CA SER A 193 -35.08 4.39 -23.60
C SER A 193 -35.45 4.92 -24.99
N SER A 194 -35.14 6.19 -25.27
CA SER A 194 -35.23 6.75 -26.63
C SER A 194 -34.00 6.35 -27.47
N PHE A 195 -34.25 6.02 -28.73
CA PHE A 195 -33.27 5.72 -29.79
C PHE A 195 -33.54 6.60 -31.02
N ASP A 196 -34.02 7.83 -30.81
CA ASP A 196 -34.25 8.80 -31.88
C ASP A 196 -32.91 9.26 -32.51
N THR A 197 -31.82 9.15 -31.76
CA THR A 197 -30.45 9.38 -32.19
C THR A 197 -29.55 8.27 -31.68
N GLY A 198 -28.38 8.11 -32.29
CA GLY A 198 -27.40 7.10 -31.87
C GLY A 198 -26.72 6.40 -33.04
N THR A 199 -26.14 5.25 -32.76
CA THR A 199 -25.40 4.45 -33.75
C THR A 199 -25.64 2.96 -33.54
N ILE A 200 -25.78 2.21 -34.63
CA ILE A 200 -25.75 0.75 -34.68
C ILE A 200 -24.53 0.37 -35.50
N ILE A 201 -23.63 -0.42 -34.93
CA ILE A 201 -22.49 -1.02 -35.63
C ILE A 201 -22.74 -2.52 -35.70
N GLU A 202 -22.83 -3.06 -36.91
CA GLU A 202 -22.90 -4.49 -37.21
C GLU A 202 -21.52 -4.96 -37.72
N ILE A 203 -20.97 -5.98 -37.07
CA ILE A 203 -19.70 -6.61 -37.42
C ILE A 203 -20.01 -8.05 -37.83
N SER A 204 -19.64 -8.43 -39.04
CA SER A 204 -19.86 -9.77 -39.60
C SER A 204 -18.56 -10.40 -40.09
N GLU A 205 -18.59 -11.72 -40.34
CA GLU A 205 -17.41 -12.52 -40.66
C GLU A 205 -16.34 -12.39 -39.56
N LEU A 206 -16.66 -12.94 -38.39
CA LEU A 206 -15.89 -12.75 -37.17
C LEU A 206 -14.49 -13.41 -37.27
N ASN A 207 -13.50 -12.81 -36.62
CA ASN A 207 -12.15 -13.36 -36.60
C ASN A 207 -12.00 -14.48 -35.55
N ASP A 208 -12.66 -14.34 -34.40
CA ASP A 208 -12.57 -15.22 -33.23
C ASP A 208 -13.86 -16.02 -32.98
N ASN A 209 -13.75 -17.10 -32.20
CA ASN A 209 -14.91 -17.87 -31.74
C ASN A 209 -15.47 -17.24 -30.46
N TRP A 210 -16.79 -17.14 -30.37
CA TRP A 210 -17.49 -16.62 -29.20
C TRP A 210 -18.33 -17.73 -28.58
N GLU A 211 -17.69 -18.56 -27.77
CA GLU A 211 -18.36 -19.60 -27.01
C GLU A 211 -18.78 -19.05 -25.64
N SER A 212 -19.53 -19.84 -24.85
CA SER A 212 -20.08 -19.37 -23.58
C SER A 212 -18.98 -18.91 -22.61
N ASP A 213 -17.78 -19.50 -22.64
CA ASP A 213 -16.67 -19.09 -21.78
C ASP A 213 -16.13 -17.70 -22.12
N GLN A 214 -15.94 -17.38 -23.42
CA GLN A 214 -15.52 -16.04 -23.86
C GLN A 214 -16.59 -15.00 -23.53
N LEU A 215 -17.87 -15.32 -23.72
CA LEU A 215 -18.98 -14.41 -23.36
C LEU A 215 -19.04 -14.18 -21.85
N ASN A 216 -18.85 -15.21 -21.03
CA ASN A 216 -18.79 -15.09 -19.57
C ASN A 216 -17.59 -14.25 -19.10
N ASN A 217 -16.42 -14.44 -19.72
CA ASN A 217 -15.23 -13.65 -19.42
C ASN A 217 -15.42 -12.18 -19.82
N LEU A 218 -15.97 -11.92 -21.02
CA LEU A 218 -16.33 -10.57 -21.45
C LEU A 218 -17.33 -9.92 -20.48
N PHE A 219 -18.41 -10.63 -20.12
CA PHE A 219 -19.42 -10.11 -19.20
C PHE A 219 -18.82 -9.75 -17.83
N SER A 220 -18.00 -10.65 -17.26
CA SER A 220 -17.27 -10.37 -16.01
C SER A 220 -16.30 -9.20 -16.15
N ASN A 221 -15.64 -9.05 -17.30
CA ASN A 221 -14.75 -7.92 -17.56
C ASN A 221 -15.50 -6.59 -17.67
N LEU A 222 -16.70 -6.59 -18.25
CA LEU A 222 -17.58 -5.43 -18.31
C LEU A 222 -18.09 -5.03 -16.92
N GLU A 223 -18.42 -6.00 -16.04
CA GLU A 223 -18.79 -5.71 -14.64
C GLU A 223 -17.68 -4.98 -13.88
N MET A 224 -16.42 -5.24 -14.24
CA MET A 224 -15.23 -4.61 -13.65
C MET A 224 -14.78 -3.33 -14.36
N LEU A 225 -15.40 -2.98 -15.49
CA LEU A 225 -14.98 -1.87 -16.34
C LEU A 225 -15.33 -0.52 -15.73
N LEU A 226 -16.53 -0.42 -15.15
CA LEU A 226 -17.07 0.78 -14.56
C LEU A 226 -16.80 0.82 -13.05
N PRO A 227 -16.63 2.02 -12.46
CA PRO A 227 -16.46 2.16 -11.02
C PRO A 227 -17.71 1.68 -10.27
N PRO A 228 -17.55 1.13 -9.05
CA PRO A 228 -18.66 0.71 -8.20
C PRO A 228 -19.39 1.94 -7.64
N LYS A 229 -20.27 2.54 -8.45
CA LYS A 229 -21.17 3.64 -8.09
C LYS A 229 -22.60 3.12 -7.95
N GLU A 230 -23.35 3.71 -7.04
CA GLU A 230 -24.76 3.41 -6.78
C GLU A 230 -25.65 3.82 -7.97
N GLN A 231 -25.29 4.90 -8.67
CA GLN A 231 -25.91 5.33 -9.92
C GLN A 231 -24.82 5.69 -10.94
N SER A 232 -24.94 5.13 -12.14
CA SER A 232 -24.15 5.48 -13.33
C SER A 232 -25.11 6.08 -14.35
N ASP A 233 -24.71 7.15 -15.02
CA ASP A 233 -25.42 7.76 -16.15
C ASP A 233 -25.20 6.98 -17.47
N PHE A 234 -24.37 5.94 -17.42
CA PHE A 234 -24.06 5.04 -18.52
C PHE A 234 -24.29 3.58 -18.12
N GLU A 235 -25.14 2.89 -18.86
CA GLU A 235 -25.48 1.48 -18.65
C GLU A 235 -24.96 0.62 -19.80
N ILE A 236 -24.39 -0.54 -19.47
CA ILE A 236 -23.96 -1.55 -20.44
C ILE A 236 -24.90 -2.75 -20.33
N HIS A 237 -25.38 -3.24 -21.47
CA HIS A 237 -26.23 -4.42 -21.57
C HIS A 237 -25.60 -5.39 -22.57
N LEU A 238 -25.52 -6.66 -22.21
CA LEU A 238 -25.04 -7.72 -23.09
C LEU A 238 -26.16 -8.74 -23.27
N PHE A 239 -26.48 -9.07 -24.51
CA PHE A 239 -27.41 -10.15 -24.85
C PHE A 239 -26.77 -11.08 -25.88
N SER A 240 -27.16 -12.35 -25.83
CA SER A 240 -26.81 -13.37 -26.82
C SER A 240 -28.08 -14.09 -27.26
N ASN A 241 -28.16 -14.46 -28.53
CA ASN A 241 -29.26 -15.27 -29.08
C ASN A 241 -29.25 -16.72 -28.55
N THR A 242 -28.13 -17.21 -28.02
CA THR A 242 -27.97 -18.61 -27.54
C THR A 242 -27.97 -18.79 -26.03
N ASP A 243 -27.69 -17.74 -25.26
CA ASP A 243 -27.51 -17.80 -23.79
C ASP A 243 -28.54 -16.89 -23.06
N GLY A 244 -29.81 -16.99 -23.49
CA GLY A 244 -30.86 -15.98 -23.26
C GLY A 244 -31.15 -15.54 -21.82
N GLU A 245 -30.83 -16.35 -20.80
CA GLU A 245 -31.02 -15.97 -19.40
C GLU A 245 -29.76 -15.50 -18.67
N ASN A 246 -28.58 -15.92 -19.12
CA ASN A 246 -27.31 -15.72 -18.42
C ASN A 246 -26.80 -14.28 -18.50
N PHE A 247 -27.17 -13.57 -19.57
CA PHE A 247 -26.73 -12.20 -19.82
C PHE A 247 -27.87 -11.17 -19.73
N GLY A 248 -27.49 -9.91 -19.52
CA GLY A 248 -28.41 -8.79 -19.43
C GLY A 248 -27.70 -7.49 -19.06
N LYS A 249 -28.31 -6.68 -18.19
CA LYS A 249 -27.68 -5.48 -17.66
C LYS A 249 -26.43 -5.84 -16.86
N VAL A 250 -25.29 -5.30 -17.27
CA VAL A 250 -24.02 -5.39 -16.54
C VAL A 250 -24.18 -4.60 -15.24
N LYS A 251 -24.08 -5.28 -14.10
CA LYS A 251 -24.26 -4.64 -12.79
C LYS A 251 -22.92 -4.13 -12.28
N THR A 252 -22.87 -2.86 -11.90
CA THR A 252 -21.77 -2.34 -11.07
C THR A 252 -21.89 -2.95 -9.69
N VAL A 253 -20.77 -3.45 -9.14
CA VAL A 253 -20.80 -4.12 -7.84
C VAL A 253 -20.59 -3.12 -6.73
N TYR A 254 -21.70 -2.67 -6.14
CA TYR A 254 -21.71 -1.96 -4.87
C TYR A 254 -21.83 -2.98 -3.73
N TYR A 255 -20.94 -2.91 -2.73
CA TYR A 255 -20.91 -3.86 -1.62
C TYR A 255 -20.98 -3.14 -0.29
N ASP A 256 -22.13 -3.25 0.37
CA ASP A 256 -22.42 -2.59 1.65
C ASP A 256 -21.87 -3.33 2.88
N ASP A 257 -21.46 -4.59 2.73
CA ASP A 257 -20.85 -5.36 3.81
C ASP A 257 -19.35 -5.04 3.89
N TYR A 258 -18.95 -4.19 4.83
CA TYR A 258 -17.56 -3.86 5.11
C TYR A 258 -17.32 -3.77 6.62
N ASP A 259 -16.07 -3.99 7.04
CA ASP A 259 -15.66 -3.77 8.43
C ASP A 259 -15.15 -2.35 8.62
N TYR A 260 -14.39 -1.84 7.65
CA TYR A 260 -13.97 -0.45 7.58
C TYR A 260 -14.07 0.06 6.14
N LYS A 261 -14.45 1.33 6.02
CA LYS A 261 -14.42 2.09 4.77
C LYS A 261 -13.60 3.37 4.98
N LEU A 262 -12.67 3.64 4.08
CA LEU A 262 -11.89 4.87 4.04
C LEU A 262 -12.20 5.61 2.75
N GLU A 263 -12.58 6.88 2.84
CA GLU A 263 -12.83 7.76 1.70
C GLU A 263 -11.92 8.97 1.81
N ALA A 264 -11.01 9.14 0.85
CA ALA A 264 -10.13 10.28 0.78
C ALA A 264 -10.43 11.09 -0.49
N LYS A 265 -10.59 12.41 -0.34
CA LYS A 265 -10.83 13.35 -1.45
C LYS A 265 -9.78 14.43 -1.43
N TYR A 266 -9.02 14.53 -2.51
CA TYR A 266 -8.04 15.60 -2.72
C TYR A 266 -8.50 16.50 -3.86
N LYS A 267 -8.85 17.75 -3.54
CA LYS A 267 -9.44 18.70 -4.49
C LYS A 267 -8.39 19.51 -5.29
N GLY A 268 -7.10 19.39 -4.96
CA GLY A 268 -6.04 20.10 -5.68
C GLY A 268 -6.09 21.63 -5.57
N ASN A 269 -6.76 22.16 -4.54
CA ASN A 269 -6.88 23.61 -4.27
C ASN A 269 -5.56 24.19 -3.72
N GLU A 270 -5.45 25.53 -3.68
CA GLU A 270 -4.28 26.24 -3.11
C GLU A 270 -3.91 25.81 -1.69
N ASP A 271 -4.89 25.41 -0.87
CA ASP A 271 -4.66 24.90 0.49
C ASP A 271 -4.04 23.49 0.55
N GLY A 272 -4.09 22.73 -0.56
CA GLY A 272 -3.52 21.38 -0.66
C GLY A 272 -4.11 20.35 0.31
N ASN A 273 -5.31 20.58 0.85
CA ASN A 273 -5.93 19.70 1.85
C ASN A 273 -6.51 18.43 1.23
N VAL A 274 -6.29 17.30 1.91
CA VAL A 274 -7.02 16.06 1.70
C VAL A 274 -7.99 15.84 2.86
N GLU A 275 -9.23 15.55 2.51
CA GLU A 275 -10.27 15.16 3.45
C GLU A 275 -10.34 13.64 3.48
N VAL A 276 -10.15 13.04 4.65
CA VAL A 276 -10.18 11.59 4.87
C VAL A 276 -11.31 11.26 5.84
N ILE A 277 -12.23 10.40 5.42
CA ILE A 277 -13.36 9.91 6.20
C ILE A 277 -13.14 8.43 6.47
N ILE A 278 -13.09 8.03 7.73
CA ILE A 278 -12.98 6.63 8.15
C ILE A 278 -14.31 6.23 8.78
N SER A 279 -14.99 5.25 8.18
CA SER A 279 -16.24 4.66 8.66
C SER A 279 -15.98 3.28 9.24
N ARG A 280 -16.37 3.08 10.50
CA ARG A 280 -16.17 1.89 11.32
C ARG A 280 -17.45 1.07 11.39
N ASN A 281 -17.37 -0.21 11.05
CA ASN A 281 -18.51 -1.13 11.11
C ASN A 281 -18.15 -2.53 11.67
N GLU A 282 -16.86 -2.79 11.94
CA GLU A 282 -16.35 -4.09 12.41
C GLU A 282 -16.90 -4.55 13.76
N LEU A 283 -17.13 -3.61 14.69
CA LEU A 283 -17.46 -3.90 16.09
C LEU A 283 -18.94 -3.70 16.40
N ASP A 284 -19.47 -4.55 17.28
CA ASP A 284 -20.82 -4.46 17.81
C ASP A 284 -20.92 -3.44 18.94
N ILE A 285 -21.67 -2.36 18.71
CA ILE A 285 -21.75 -1.21 19.64
C ILE A 285 -22.48 -1.61 20.93
N GLU A 286 -23.55 -2.42 20.83
CA GLU A 286 -24.31 -2.87 22.00
C GLU A 286 -23.44 -3.73 22.92
N SER A 287 -22.64 -4.63 22.37
CA SER A 287 -21.66 -5.39 23.13
C SER A 287 -20.63 -4.49 23.80
N ILE A 288 -20.09 -3.48 23.12
CA ILE A 288 -19.12 -2.54 23.69
C ILE A 288 -19.71 -1.85 24.92
N GLU A 289 -20.94 -1.34 24.83
CA GLU A 289 -21.60 -0.61 25.91
C GLU A 289 -21.87 -1.48 27.14
N ASN A 290 -22.31 -2.72 26.91
CA ASN A 290 -22.77 -3.59 28.00
C ASN A 290 -21.63 -4.43 28.62
N ARG A 291 -20.60 -4.80 27.84
CA ARG A 291 -19.61 -5.81 28.26
C ARG A 291 -18.14 -5.34 28.24
N TYR A 292 -17.84 -4.23 27.55
CA TYR A 292 -16.47 -3.74 27.37
C TYR A 292 -16.33 -2.25 27.69
N SER A 293 -17.23 -1.67 28.47
CA SER A 293 -17.21 -0.24 28.80
C SER A 293 -15.92 0.19 29.50
N GLU A 294 -15.24 -0.73 30.18
CA GLU A 294 -13.95 -0.47 30.85
C GLU A 294 -12.81 -0.20 29.86
N VAL A 295 -13.00 -0.48 28.55
CA VAL A 295 -12.00 -0.11 27.52
C VAL A 295 -11.80 1.41 27.45
N PHE A 296 -12.79 2.20 27.85
CA PHE A 296 -12.71 3.66 27.86
C PHE A 296 -11.94 4.20 29.08
N ASP A 297 -11.49 3.35 30.01
CA ASP A 297 -10.63 3.75 31.12
C ASP A 297 -9.17 3.98 30.69
N PHE A 298 -8.77 3.46 29.54
CA PHE A 298 -7.45 3.70 28.96
C PHE A 298 -7.34 5.14 28.44
N ASP A 299 -6.23 5.82 28.72
CA ASP A 299 -6.05 7.24 28.38
C ASP A 299 -6.25 7.60 26.90
N PRO A 300 -5.83 6.78 25.91
CA PRO A 300 -6.15 7.04 24.51
C PRO A 300 -7.65 6.96 24.18
N MET A 301 -8.39 6.07 24.86
CA MET A 301 -9.82 5.82 24.64
C MET A 301 -10.72 6.89 25.27
N LYS A 302 -10.18 7.72 26.17
CA LYS A 302 -10.88 8.89 26.75
C LYS A 302 -10.93 10.10 25.81
N LYS A 303 -10.10 10.11 24.76
CA LYS A 303 -9.92 11.25 23.87
C LYS A 303 -10.53 10.96 22.50
N HIS A 304 -11.01 12.01 21.83
CA HIS A 304 -11.40 11.91 20.42
C HIS A 304 -10.18 11.42 19.60
N PRO A 305 -10.33 10.45 18.67
CA PRO A 305 -11.58 9.93 18.11
C PRO A 305 -11.99 8.51 18.62
N TYR A 306 -11.67 8.18 19.88
CA TYR A 306 -11.85 6.84 20.45
C TYR A 306 -12.86 6.77 21.60
N ARG A 307 -13.64 7.83 21.83
CA ARG A 307 -14.66 7.83 22.89
C ARG A 307 -15.87 7.02 22.44
N LEU A 308 -16.68 6.57 23.39
CA LEU A 308 -17.91 5.82 23.09
C LEU A 308 -18.85 6.58 22.12
N GLU A 309 -18.96 7.90 22.25
CA GLU A 309 -19.71 8.74 21.30
C GLU A 309 -19.18 8.68 19.87
N ASP A 310 -17.87 8.54 19.70
CA ASP A 310 -17.21 8.45 18.39
C ASP A 310 -17.48 7.07 17.76
N PHE A 311 -17.59 6.00 18.57
CA PHE A 311 -18.08 4.69 18.10
C PHE A 311 -19.55 4.73 17.66
N ARG A 312 -20.40 5.47 18.37
CA ARG A 312 -21.83 5.67 17.99
C ARG A 312 -21.98 6.44 16.67
N LYS A 313 -21.13 7.45 16.45
CA LYS A 313 -21.11 8.22 15.19
C LYS A 313 -20.64 7.40 13.99
N LYS A 314 -19.92 6.30 14.22
CA LYS A 314 -19.34 5.38 13.23
C LYS A 314 -18.29 5.99 12.29
N SER A 315 -18.32 7.30 12.02
CA SER A 315 -17.40 7.95 11.11
C SER A 315 -16.53 9.02 11.79
N ILE A 316 -15.32 9.18 11.26
CA ILE A 316 -14.36 10.21 11.67
C ILE A 316 -13.88 10.92 10.43
N THR A 317 -13.87 12.25 10.48
CA THR A 317 -13.31 13.09 9.43
C THR A 317 -12.00 13.71 9.88
N ILE A 318 -10.96 13.55 9.06
CA ILE A 318 -9.63 14.11 9.24
C ILE A 318 -9.37 14.99 8.02
N THR A 319 -9.09 16.28 8.24
CA THR A 319 -8.67 17.20 7.17
C THR A 319 -7.26 17.66 7.47
N LYS A 320 -6.32 17.38 6.55
CA LYS A 320 -4.92 17.78 6.68
C LYS A 320 -4.34 18.19 5.32
N PRO A 321 -3.37 19.12 5.28
CA PRO A 321 -2.60 19.38 4.08
C PRO A 321 -1.87 18.12 3.62
N LEU A 322 -1.89 17.82 2.32
CA LEU A 322 -1.22 16.66 1.74
C LEU A 322 0.29 16.67 2.04
N SER A 323 0.89 17.86 2.10
CA SER A 323 2.29 18.08 2.51
C SER A 323 2.60 17.70 3.95
N SER A 324 1.61 17.73 4.84
CA SER A 324 1.78 17.34 6.26
C SER A 324 1.64 15.83 6.50
N ILE A 325 1.00 15.14 5.56
CA ILE A 325 0.87 13.67 5.55
C ILE A 325 2.15 13.04 4.99
N LEU A 326 2.82 13.76 4.09
CA LEU A 326 4.11 13.41 3.54
C LEU A 326 5.24 13.99 4.43
N SER A 327 6.46 13.45 4.33
CA SER A 327 7.60 14.05 5.04
C SER A 327 7.97 15.40 4.44
N LYS A 328 8.52 16.31 5.25
CA LYS A 328 9.07 17.61 4.82
C LYS A 328 10.16 17.50 3.75
N ASP A 329 10.77 16.32 3.60
CA ASP A 329 11.82 16.06 2.62
C ASP A 329 11.30 15.78 1.20
N VAL A 330 9.98 15.62 1.03
CA VAL A 330 9.33 15.40 -0.29
C VAL A 330 9.27 16.71 -1.08
N ASP A 331 9.59 16.65 -2.37
CA ASP A 331 9.56 17.81 -3.26
C ASP A 331 8.13 18.33 -3.47
N PHE A 332 7.85 19.54 -2.96
CA PHE A 332 6.57 20.22 -3.11
C PHE A 332 6.15 20.41 -4.58
N ASN A 333 7.10 20.52 -5.52
CA ASN A 333 6.80 20.67 -6.95
C ASN A 333 6.21 19.39 -7.56
N LEU A 334 6.42 18.22 -6.94
CA LEU A 334 5.80 16.98 -7.38
C LEU A 334 4.37 16.87 -6.86
N ILE A 335 4.11 17.36 -5.64
CA ILE A 335 2.76 17.33 -5.02
C ILE A 335 1.75 18.12 -5.86
N SER A 336 2.14 19.30 -6.36
CA SER A 336 1.26 20.12 -7.21
C SER A 336 0.93 19.47 -8.55
N LYS A 337 1.75 18.51 -9.00
CA LYS A 337 1.61 17.80 -10.28
C LYS A 337 0.77 16.53 -10.20
N VAL A 338 0.40 16.08 -8.99
CA VAL A 338 -0.41 14.86 -8.77
C VAL A 338 -1.81 15.03 -9.34
N GLY A 339 -2.43 16.21 -9.19
CA GLY A 339 -3.81 16.46 -9.62
C GLY A 339 -4.85 15.96 -8.63
N LYS A 340 -6.14 16.22 -8.90
CA LYS A 340 -7.25 15.79 -8.05
C LYS A 340 -7.40 14.28 -8.06
N PHE A 341 -7.85 13.69 -6.96
CA PHE A 341 -8.22 12.28 -6.92
C PHE A 341 -9.22 11.99 -5.81
N ASN A 342 -10.00 10.94 -6.01
CA ASN A 342 -10.86 10.35 -4.99
C ASN A 342 -10.41 8.90 -4.74
N PHE A 343 -10.28 8.51 -3.49
CA PHE A 343 -9.91 7.16 -3.10
C PHE A 343 -10.96 6.59 -2.16
N SER A 344 -11.56 5.46 -2.53
CA SER A 344 -12.46 4.70 -1.67
C SER A 344 -11.82 3.34 -1.41
N PHE A 345 -11.73 2.95 -0.14
CA PHE A 345 -11.03 1.76 0.29
C PHE A 345 -11.88 1.01 1.31
N TYR A 346 -11.96 -0.30 1.16
CA TYR A 346 -12.75 -1.20 1.98
C TYR A 346 -11.83 -2.27 2.55
N PHE A 347 -11.96 -2.48 3.85
CA PHE A 347 -11.36 -3.62 4.54
C PHE A 347 -12.46 -4.60 4.95
N LEU A 348 -12.19 -5.87 4.66
CA LEU A 348 -13.07 -6.99 4.96
C LEU A 348 -12.28 -8.14 5.58
N LYS A 349 -12.61 -8.48 6.83
CA LYS A 349 -12.17 -9.73 7.43
C LYS A 349 -12.73 -10.90 6.65
N ASN A 350 -11.85 -11.81 6.27
CA ASN A 350 -12.17 -13.03 5.53
C ASN A 350 -12.22 -14.28 6.41
N THR A 351 -11.93 -14.17 7.71
CA THR A 351 -12.06 -15.25 8.70
C THR A 351 -12.56 -14.71 10.05
N ILE A 352 -13.28 -15.56 10.79
CA ILE A 352 -13.77 -15.31 12.15
C ILE A 352 -12.83 -15.95 13.21
N SER A 353 -11.74 -16.58 12.76
CA SER A 353 -10.90 -17.52 13.52
C SER A 353 -10.16 -16.96 14.75
N ASP A 354 -10.32 -15.68 15.09
CA ASP A 354 -9.79 -15.13 16.34
C ASP A 354 -10.62 -15.57 17.57
N ASP A 355 -11.82 -16.12 17.37
CA ASP A 355 -12.75 -16.62 18.40
C ASP A 355 -12.83 -18.16 18.38
N LYS A 356 -11.83 -18.85 18.93
CA LYS A 356 -11.90 -20.30 19.22
C LYS A 356 -12.23 -20.61 20.69
N GLN A 357 -12.62 -19.62 21.49
CA GLN A 357 -13.07 -19.84 22.85
C GLN A 357 -14.60 -19.94 22.87
N ASP A 358 -15.10 -21.11 23.26
CA ASP A 358 -16.51 -21.32 23.62
C ASP A 358 -16.71 -20.70 25.01
N GLY A 359 -17.54 -19.65 25.12
CA GLY A 359 -17.83 -18.96 26.40
C GLY A 359 -18.04 -17.44 26.31
N ASP A 360 -18.37 -16.81 27.44
CA ASP A 360 -18.75 -15.39 27.57
C ASP A 360 -17.62 -14.35 27.35
N LEU A 361 -16.36 -14.79 27.24
CA LEU A 361 -15.17 -13.91 27.19
C LEU A 361 -14.51 -13.91 25.81
N LYS A 362 -15.18 -13.30 24.82
CA LYS A 362 -14.57 -13.06 23.51
C LYS A 362 -13.50 -11.96 23.61
N LYS A 363 -12.38 -12.14 22.89
CA LYS A 363 -11.27 -11.16 22.89
C LYS A 363 -11.70 -9.82 22.28
N TYR A 364 -12.61 -9.85 21.31
CA TYR A 364 -13.06 -8.67 20.57
C TYR A 364 -14.59 -8.74 20.33
N PRO A 365 -15.33 -7.62 20.43
CA PRO A 365 -16.76 -7.58 20.16
C PRO A 365 -17.05 -7.47 18.66
N TYR A 366 -16.69 -8.48 17.87
CA TYR A 366 -16.93 -8.48 16.42
C TYR A 366 -18.41 -8.68 16.06
N LYS A 367 -18.84 -8.06 14.96
CA LYS A 367 -20.10 -8.42 14.29
C LYS A 367 -19.95 -9.77 13.58
N SER A 368 -21.06 -10.50 13.47
CA SER A 368 -21.13 -11.71 12.65
C SER A 368 -21.17 -11.35 11.16
N PHE A 369 -20.56 -12.19 10.33
CA PHE A 369 -20.58 -12.05 8.88
C PHE A 369 -20.40 -13.40 8.18
N SER A 370 -20.77 -13.49 6.90
CA SER A 370 -20.54 -14.68 6.09
C SER A 370 -19.12 -14.69 5.53
N SER A 371 -18.23 -15.51 6.11
CA SER A 371 -16.86 -15.67 5.61
C SER A 371 -16.82 -16.19 4.17
N ALA A 372 -17.76 -17.05 3.76
CA ALA A 372 -17.83 -17.58 2.40
C ALA A 372 -18.17 -16.48 1.39
N SER A 373 -19.17 -15.64 1.69
CA SER A 373 -19.60 -14.54 0.83
C SER A 373 -18.49 -13.51 0.65
N ARG A 374 -17.81 -13.11 1.73
CA ARG A 374 -16.69 -12.15 1.67
C ARG A 374 -15.50 -12.69 0.88
N LYS A 375 -15.14 -13.97 1.05
CA LYS A 375 -14.06 -14.60 0.26
C LYS A 375 -14.39 -14.62 -1.23
N ALA A 376 -15.62 -15.00 -1.60
CA ALA A 376 -16.06 -15.00 -2.99
C ALA A 376 -16.02 -13.59 -3.60
N TRP A 377 -16.45 -12.58 -2.83
CA TRP A 377 -16.42 -11.18 -3.26
C TRP A 377 -15.00 -10.65 -3.42
N LEU A 378 -14.12 -10.85 -2.43
CA LEU A 378 -12.71 -10.44 -2.46
C LEU A 378 -11.92 -11.13 -3.58
N LYS A 379 -12.26 -12.38 -3.94
CA LYS A 379 -11.61 -13.06 -5.07
C LYS A 379 -11.86 -12.34 -6.41
N ARG A 380 -13.03 -11.71 -6.57
CA ARG A 380 -13.42 -11.00 -7.79
C ARG A 380 -13.03 -9.52 -7.75
N PHE A 381 -13.27 -8.85 -6.63
CA PHE A 381 -13.17 -7.39 -6.49
C PHE A 381 -11.99 -6.92 -5.64
N GLY A 382 -11.22 -7.82 -5.04
CA GLY A 382 -10.08 -7.49 -4.19
C GLY A 382 -8.97 -6.72 -4.90
N GLY A 383 -8.13 -6.04 -4.11
CA GLY A 383 -7.06 -5.17 -4.58
C GLY A 383 -7.49 -3.72 -4.85
N VAL A 384 -6.51 -2.82 -4.99
CA VAL A 384 -6.73 -1.39 -5.25
C VAL A 384 -6.64 -1.11 -6.75
N LYS A 385 -7.75 -0.67 -7.35
CA LYS A 385 -7.92 -0.41 -8.78
C LYS A 385 -7.91 1.08 -9.08
N ILE A 386 -7.41 1.46 -10.25
CA ILE A 386 -7.42 2.84 -10.73
C ILE A 386 -8.45 2.96 -11.85
N PHE A 387 -9.30 3.98 -11.76
CA PHE A 387 -10.28 4.41 -12.74
C PHE A 387 -9.93 5.81 -13.20
N ARG A 388 -9.89 6.02 -14.51
CA ARG A 388 -9.71 7.33 -15.13
C ARG A 388 -10.94 7.65 -15.95
N ASP A 389 -11.57 8.77 -15.64
CA ASP A 389 -12.76 9.24 -16.36
C ASP A 389 -13.83 8.14 -16.45
N ASP A 390 -14.10 7.48 -15.32
CA ASP A 390 -15.07 6.37 -15.16
C ASP A 390 -14.76 5.04 -15.87
N PHE A 391 -13.54 4.88 -16.42
CA PHE A 391 -13.07 3.59 -16.95
C PHE A 391 -11.86 3.07 -16.21
N ARG A 392 -11.85 1.76 -15.96
CA ARG A 392 -10.72 1.09 -15.33
C ARG A 392 -9.45 1.15 -16.17
N ILE A 393 -8.32 1.43 -15.51
CA ILE A 393 -6.98 1.29 -16.05
C ILE A 393 -6.37 -0.03 -15.56
N ARG A 394 -6.00 -0.89 -16.50
CA ARG A 394 -5.24 -2.11 -16.25
C ARG A 394 -3.74 -1.80 -16.21
N PRO A 395 -2.90 -2.57 -15.48
CA PRO A 395 -3.22 -3.80 -14.75
C PRO A 395 -3.52 -3.60 -13.23
N TYR A 396 -3.61 -2.36 -12.75
CA TYR A 396 -3.67 -2.04 -11.32
C TYR A 396 -4.80 -2.78 -10.58
N GLY A 397 -4.41 -3.61 -9.59
CA GLY A 397 -5.33 -4.35 -8.73
C GLY A 397 -6.01 -5.54 -9.43
N GLU A 398 -5.42 -6.07 -10.50
CA GLU A 398 -5.91 -7.21 -11.28
C GLU A 398 -5.13 -8.49 -10.94
N ASN A 399 -5.78 -9.67 -10.92
CA ASN A 399 -5.15 -10.98 -10.66
C ASN A 399 -4.21 -11.06 -9.44
N GLY A 400 -4.51 -10.31 -8.37
CA GLY A 400 -3.66 -10.26 -7.18
C GLY A 400 -2.41 -9.39 -7.31
N GLN A 401 -2.31 -8.57 -8.36
CA GLN A 401 -1.22 -7.62 -8.53
C GLN A 401 -1.27 -6.52 -7.46
N ASP A 402 -0.39 -6.65 -6.48
CA ASP A 402 -0.18 -5.70 -5.40
C ASP A 402 0.83 -4.62 -5.81
N TRP A 403 0.39 -3.71 -6.67
CA TRP A 403 1.22 -2.59 -7.14
C TRP A 403 1.58 -1.60 -6.03
N LEU A 404 0.87 -1.63 -4.90
CA LEU A 404 1.16 -0.85 -3.69
C LEU A 404 2.13 -1.58 -2.74
N LYS A 405 2.55 -2.81 -3.05
CA LYS A 405 3.47 -3.64 -2.24
C LYS A 405 3.03 -3.78 -0.77
N LEU A 406 1.73 -3.82 -0.51
CA LEU A 406 1.17 -3.99 0.84
C LEU A 406 1.54 -5.35 1.45
N GLY A 407 1.64 -6.41 0.65
CA GLY A 407 2.07 -7.74 1.09
C GLY A 407 3.52 -7.76 1.54
N GLU A 408 4.41 -7.03 0.84
CA GLU A 408 5.81 -6.85 1.26
C GLU A 408 5.88 -6.09 2.60
N ARG A 409 5.13 -4.98 2.73
CA ARG A 409 5.01 -4.22 3.99
C ARG A 409 4.52 -5.11 5.15
N GLN A 410 3.57 -6.00 4.87
CA GLN A 410 3.03 -6.91 5.87
C GLN A 410 4.00 -8.04 6.23
N SER A 411 4.78 -8.55 5.27
CA SER A 411 5.85 -9.53 5.54
C SER A 411 6.97 -8.97 6.42
N GLN A 412 7.29 -7.68 6.28
CA GLN A 412 8.27 -6.99 7.13
C GLN A 412 7.73 -6.69 8.54
N SER A 413 6.41 -6.72 8.74
CA SER A 413 5.74 -6.46 10.02
C SER A 413 4.52 -7.37 10.16
N PRO A 414 4.71 -8.67 10.47
CA PRO A 414 3.65 -9.67 10.44
C PRO A 414 2.63 -9.56 11.59
N GLY A 415 2.78 -8.55 12.46
CA GLY A 415 1.95 -8.37 13.66
C GLY A 415 0.47 -8.30 13.35
N GLY A 416 -0.30 -9.15 14.04
CA GLY A 416 -1.77 -9.12 14.03
C GLY A 416 -2.31 -7.88 14.74
N ALA A 417 -3.55 -7.52 14.42
CA ALA A 417 -4.21 -6.39 15.07
C ALA A 417 -4.37 -6.63 16.58
N GLY A 418 -3.99 -5.62 17.37
CA GLY A 418 -4.06 -5.67 18.82
C GLY A 418 -2.93 -6.44 19.53
N GLN A 419 -1.96 -6.99 18.79
CA GLN A 419 -0.75 -7.57 19.40
C GLN A 419 0.21 -6.47 19.88
N ARG A 420 0.37 -5.39 19.11
CA ARG A 420 1.32 -4.31 19.44
C ARG A 420 0.96 -2.97 18.81
N LEU A 421 1.08 -1.89 19.59
CA LEU A 421 0.83 -0.53 19.11
C LEU A 421 1.77 -0.17 17.94
N GLY A 422 1.19 0.14 16.78
CA GLY A 422 1.92 0.52 15.55
C GLY A 422 2.40 -0.63 14.63
N GLY A 423 2.36 -1.89 15.09
CA GLY A 423 2.89 -3.04 14.34
C GLY A 423 1.96 -3.67 13.30
N TYR A 424 0.67 -3.33 13.30
CA TYR A 424 -0.30 -3.91 12.37
C TYR A 424 -0.11 -3.37 10.95
N ARG A 425 -0.08 -4.29 9.99
CA ARG A 425 -0.10 -4.01 8.55
C ARG A 425 -1.15 -4.88 7.86
N ILE A 426 -1.82 -4.31 6.87
CA ILE A 426 -2.94 -4.98 6.21
C ILE A 426 -2.49 -6.01 5.17
N ARG A 427 -3.29 -7.07 5.00
CA ARG A 427 -3.08 -8.09 3.98
C ARG A 427 -3.74 -7.69 2.66
N PRO A 428 -3.08 -7.88 1.50
CA PRO A 428 -3.67 -7.58 0.19
C PRO A 428 -4.96 -8.37 -0.13
N ASN A 429 -5.16 -9.53 0.49
CA ASN A 429 -6.32 -10.39 0.24
C ASN A 429 -7.55 -10.06 1.11
N GLN A 430 -7.50 -8.96 1.88
CA GLN A 430 -8.59 -8.49 2.75
C GLN A 430 -9.09 -7.10 2.35
N ILE A 431 -8.65 -6.60 1.19
CA ILE A 431 -8.91 -5.22 0.77
C ILE A 431 -9.55 -5.16 -0.61
N ALA A 432 -10.35 -4.14 -0.81
CA ALA A 432 -10.78 -3.68 -2.11
C ALA A 432 -10.72 -2.15 -2.13
N GLY A 433 -10.21 -1.55 -3.19
CA GLY A 433 -10.14 -0.10 -3.28
C GLY A 433 -10.32 0.40 -4.70
N THR A 434 -10.82 1.62 -4.83
CA THR A 434 -11.01 2.33 -6.09
C THR A 434 -10.44 3.72 -5.98
N ILE A 435 -9.59 4.06 -6.95
CA ILE A 435 -8.99 5.38 -7.11
C ILE A 435 -9.58 5.97 -8.37
N ASN A 436 -10.27 7.10 -8.27
CA ASN A 436 -10.78 7.84 -9.41
C ASN A 436 -9.90 9.06 -9.68
N ILE A 437 -9.39 9.14 -10.90
CA ILE A 437 -8.58 10.24 -11.44
C ILE A 437 -9.21 10.75 -12.74
N SER A 438 -8.76 11.90 -13.23
CA SER A 438 -9.19 12.44 -14.52
C SER A 438 -7.99 12.86 -15.37
N ARG A 439 -8.08 12.70 -16.69
CA ARG A 439 -7.07 13.27 -17.59
C ARG A 439 -6.99 14.80 -17.54
N LEU A 440 -8.05 15.48 -17.12
CA LEU A 440 -8.09 16.95 -17.01
C LEU A 440 -7.31 17.46 -15.80
N ASP A 441 -7.42 16.75 -14.68
CA ASP A 441 -6.80 17.15 -13.42
C ASP A 441 -5.41 16.52 -13.24
N ASN A 442 -5.15 15.34 -13.79
CA ASN A 442 -3.92 14.56 -13.59
C ASN A 442 -3.06 14.49 -14.86
N LEU A 443 -2.58 15.63 -15.34
CA LEU A 443 -1.80 15.75 -16.59
C LEU A 443 -0.48 14.96 -16.58
N SER A 444 0.11 14.75 -15.40
CA SER A 444 1.38 14.02 -15.24
C SER A 444 1.21 12.50 -15.36
N PHE A 445 -0.02 11.98 -15.33
CA PHE A 445 -0.30 10.56 -15.50
C PHE A 445 -0.49 10.24 -16.98
N GLN A 446 0.63 10.05 -17.67
CA GLN A 446 0.65 9.71 -19.10
C GLN A 446 0.40 8.22 -19.30
N ASP A 447 -0.40 7.87 -20.30
CA ASP A 447 -0.68 6.46 -20.62
C ASP A 447 0.54 5.79 -21.29
N LYS A 448 0.75 4.51 -20.99
CA LYS A 448 1.75 3.69 -21.68
C LYS A 448 1.39 3.52 -23.17
N SER A 449 2.39 3.30 -24.01
CA SER A 449 2.22 3.19 -25.47
C SER A 449 1.21 2.11 -25.87
N GLY A 450 1.23 0.95 -25.18
CA GLY A 450 0.32 -0.18 -25.37
C GLY A 450 -1.05 -0.05 -24.71
N ARG A 451 -1.44 1.15 -24.24
CA ARG A 451 -2.76 1.44 -23.62
C ARG A 451 -3.08 0.66 -22.33
N GLU A 452 -2.14 -0.13 -21.83
CA GLU A 452 -2.22 -0.85 -20.57
C GLU A 452 -1.32 -0.18 -19.53
N GLY A 453 -1.90 0.77 -18.79
CA GLY A 453 -1.29 1.36 -17.59
C GLY A 453 -0.76 2.78 -17.78
N ILE A 454 -0.29 3.35 -16.67
CA ILE A 454 0.28 4.70 -16.60
C ILE A 454 1.81 4.58 -16.58
N ILE A 455 2.50 5.51 -17.21
CA ILE A 455 3.96 5.62 -17.14
C ILE A 455 4.38 5.91 -15.70
N GLU A 456 5.21 5.04 -15.15
CA GLU A 456 5.74 5.13 -13.78
C GLU A 456 6.83 6.20 -13.70
N ASN A 457 6.41 7.46 -13.67
CA ASN A 457 7.29 8.61 -13.43
C ASN A 457 7.36 8.96 -11.93
N ASP A 458 8.22 9.92 -11.56
CA ASP A 458 8.39 10.32 -10.16
C ASP A 458 7.10 10.83 -9.51
N VAL A 459 6.17 11.43 -10.28
CA VAL A 459 4.86 11.88 -9.77
C VAL A 459 3.96 10.68 -9.45
N PHE A 460 4.00 9.64 -10.27
CA PHE A 460 3.25 8.41 -10.02
C PHE A 460 3.80 7.63 -8.80
N LEU A 461 5.12 7.58 -8.61
CA LEU A 461 5.74 6.99 -7.42
C LEU A 461 5.34 7.75 -6.14
N LEU A 462 5.33 9.09 -6.20
CA LEU A 462 4.82 9.91 -5.11
C LEU A 462 3.33 9.61 -4.83
N PHE A 463 2.53 9.46 -5.88
CA PHE A 463 1.12 9.10 -5.75
C PHE A 463 0.92 7.74 -5.06
N GLU A 464 1.72 6.73 -5.41
CA GLU A 464 1.74 5.43 -4.73
C GLU A 464 1.99 5.59 -3.21
N ASN A 465 2.95 6.44 -2.85
CA ASN A 465 3.29 6.73 -1.45
C ASN A 465 2.17 7.50 -0.72
N ILE A 466 1.48 8.42 -1.40
CA ILE A 466 0.28 9.09 -0.87
C ILE A 466 -0.81 8.06 -0.54
N ILE A 467 -1.11 7.13 -1.46
CA ILE A 467 -2.13 6.10 -1.22
C ILE A 467 -1.74 5.19 -0.05
N LYS A 468 -0.46 4.79 0.06
CA LYS A 468 0.04 4.00 1.19
C LYS A 468 -0.14 4.71 2.53
N GLU A 469 0.11 6.03 2.58
CA GLU A 469 -0.12 6.83 3.78
C GLU A 469 -1.60 7.02 4.10
N LEU A 470 -2.46 7.15 3.08
CA LEU A 470 -3.91 7.17 3.29
C LEU A 470 -4.40 5.87 3.94
N ILE A 471 -3.90 4.71 3.48
CA ILE A 471 -4.18 3.41 4.09
C ILE A 471 -3.64 3.34 5.53
N SER A 472 -2.51 4.00 5.82
CA SER A 472 -1.89 3.99 7.15
C SER A 472 -2.78 4.64 8.23
N PHE A 473 -3.64 5.61 7.88
CA PHE A 473 -4.63 6.16 8.80
C PHE A 473 -5.60 5.09 9.32
N PHE A 474 -6.12 4.24 8.42
CA PHE A 474 -6.96 3.11 8.81
C PHE A 474 -6.18 2.09 9.65
N GLU A 475 -4.94 1.76 9.27
CA GLU A 475 -4.10 0.79 10.00
C GLU A 475 -3.86 1.24 11.45
N LYS A 476 -3.56 2.53 11.64
CA LYS A 476 -3.37 3.16 12.95
C LYS A 476 -4.67 3.18 13.76
N ASP A 477 -5.78 3.53 13.13
CA ASP A 477 -7.08 3.61 13.77
C ASP A 477 -7.52 2.24 14.31
N ARG A 478 -7.58 1.25 13.41
CA ARG A 478 -7.99 -0.12 13.75
C ARG A 478 -7.09 -0.74 14.81
N ASN A 479 -5.76 -0.59 14.67
CA ASN A 479 -4.83 -1.21 15.61
C ASN A 479 -4.90 -0.60 17.02
N THR A 480 -5.09 0.71 17.13
CA THR A 480 -5.26 1.38 18.44
C THR A 480 -6.46 0.80 19.17
N ILE A 481 -7.60 0.69 18.48
CA ILE A 481 -8.83 0.12 19.03
C ILE A 481 -8.61 -1.33 19.47
N MET A 482 -8.13 -2.19 18.56
CA MET A 482 -7.93 -3.61 18.85
C MET A 482 -6.88 -3.84 19.95
N TYR A 483 -5.85 -3.01 20.04
CA TYR A 483 -4.86 -3.11 21.11
C TYR A 483 -5.48 -2.90 22.49
N HIS A 484 -6.33 -1.88 22.66
CA HIS A 484 -6.98 -1.62 23.95
C HIS A 484 -8.01 -2.70 24.32
N PHE A 485 -8.72 -3.28 23.35
CA PHE A 485 -9.55 -4.47 23.62
C PHE A 485 -8.71 -5.68 24.04
N SER A 486 -7.57 -5.90 23.39
CA SER A 486 -6.63 -6.97 23.74
C SER A 486 -6.09 -6.81 25.16
N GLU A 487 -5.71 -5.59 25.57
CA GLU A 487 -5.24 -5.29 26.93
C GLU A 487 -6.36 -5.43 27.97
N LEU A 488 -7.60 -5.02 27.64
CA LEU A 488 -8.75 -5.26 28.52
C LEU A 488 -8.99 -6.76 28.73
N ASN A 489 -8.93 -7.55 27.67
CA ASN A 489 -9.08 -9.00 27.75
C ASN A 489 -7.98 -9.63 28.62
N LYS A 490 -6.72 -9.21 28.48
CA LYS A 490 -5.62 -9.65 29.37
C LYS A 490 -5.90 -9.31 30.83
N LYS A 491 -6.43 -8.12 31.12
CA LYS A 491 -6.78 -7.71 32.48
C LYS A 491 -7.92 -8.56 33.05
N LYS A 492 -9.01 -8.73 32.29
CA LYS A 492 -10.17 -9.56 32.69
C LYS A 492 -9.78 -11.02 32.87
N ASN A 493 -8.96 -11.58 31.99
CA ASN A 493 -8.50 -12.97 32.11
C ASN A 493 -7.57 -13.18 33.32
N LYS A 494 -6.66 -12.24 33.60
CA LYS A 494 -5.82 -12.31 34.82
C LYS A 494 -6.66 -12.24 36.10
N GLU A 495 -7.66 -11.36 36.14
CA GLU A 495 -8.59 -11.25 37.26
C GLU A 495 -9.47 -12.49 37.41
N ALA A 496 -9.96 -13.05 36.30
CA ALA A 496 -10.73 -14.30 36.27
C ALA A 496 -9.89 -15.50 36.73
N GLU A 497 -8.65 -15.61 36.27
CA GLU A 497 -7.72 -16.68 36.66
C GLU A 497 -7.32 -16.56 38.15
N ALA A 498 -7.07 -15.34 38.63
CA ALA A 498 -6.81 -15.08 40.05
C ALA A 498 -8.04 -15.41 40.92
N LYS A 499 -9.23 -15.05 40.46
CA LYS A 499 -10.50 -15.35 41.14
C LYS A 499 -10.79 -16.85 41.16
N ARG A 500 -10.52 -17.56 40.06
CA ARG A 500 -10.65 -19.02 39.98
C ARG A 500 -9.68 -19.71 40.94
N LYS A 501 -8.40 -19.32 40.94
CA LYS A 501 -7.40 -19.84 41.90
C LYS A 501 -7.79 -19.55 43.36
N ALA A 502 -8.37 -18.38 43.64
CA ALA A 502 -8.86 -18.05 44.96
C ALA A 502 -10.11 -18.86 45.36
N GLN A 503 -11.00 -19.16 44.42
CA GLN A 503 -12.17 -20.02 44.65
C GLN A 503 -11.75 -21.48 44.85
N GLU A 504 -10.84 -22.01 44.04
CA GLU A 504 -10.28 -23.35 44.17
C GLU A 504 -9.56 -23.52 45.52
N GLU A 505 -8.75 -22.55 45.93
CA GLU A 505 -8.08 -22.57 47.24
C GLU A 505 -9.09 -22.41 48.40
N ALA A 506 -10.11 -21.57 48.24
CA ALA A 506 -11.17 -21.43 49.24
C ALA A 506 -12.00 -22.71 49.40
N GLU A 507 -12.33 -23.40 48.30
CA GLU A 507 -12.98 -24.71 48.33
C GLU A 507 -12.07 -25.79 48.91
N ARG A 508 -10.76 -25.75 48.61
CA ARG A 508 -9.78 -26.65 49.22
C ARG A 508 -9.71 -26.48 50.74
N ILE A 509 -9.65 -25.23 51.21
CA ILE A 509 -9.67 -24.91 52.66
C ILE A 509 -11.00 -25.28 53.31
N ARG A 510 -12.12 -25.19 52.58
CA ARG A 510 -13.45 -25.59 53.06
C ARG A 510 -13.55 -27.11 53.21
N LYS A 511 -13.06 -27.87 52.22
CA LYS A 511 -12.93 -29.34 52.31
C LYS A 511 -11.96 -29.76 53.42
N GLU A 512 -10.79 -29.12 53.55
CA GLU A 512 -9.84 -29.40 54.63
C GLU A 512 -10.40 -29.08 56.04
N LYS A 513 -11.40 -28.19 56.17
CA LYS A 513 -12.11 -27.92 57.43
C LYS A 513 -13.24 -28.92 57.69
N GLU A 514 -14.02 -29.27 56.66
CA GLU A 514 -15.06 -30.31 56.74
C GLU A 514 -14.45 -31.69 57.04
N ASP A 515 -13.26 -32.00 56.50
CA ASP A 515 -12.50 -33.23 56.78
C ASP A 515 -11.89 -33.25 58.20
N LYS A 516 -11.63 -32.08 58.81
CA LYS A 516 -11.15 -31.97 60.20
C LYS A 516 -12.25 -32.03 61.24
N GLU A 517 -13.48 -31.65 60.89
CA GLU A 517 -14.64 -31.76 61.79
C GLU A 517 -15.27 -33.16 61.79
N ASN A 518 -15.07 -33.98 60.75
CA ASN A 518 -15.68 -35.30 60.61
C ASN A 518 -14.74 -36.52 60.79
N GLY A 519 -13.49 -36.33 61.22
CA GLY A 519 -12.49 -37.41 61.30
C GLY A 519 -12.09 -37.86 62.72
N GLN A 520 -12.93 -38.65 63.39
CA GLN A 520 -12.48 -39.63 64.39
C GLN A 520 -12.61 -41.05 63.79
N GLU A 521 -11.49 -41.77 63.83
CA GLU A 521 -11.29 -43.23 63.61
C GLU A 521 -11.48 -43.83 62.20
N GLY A 522 -10.45 -44.58 61.76
CA GLY A 522 -10.64 -45.81 60.97
C GLY A 522 -9.91 -45.91 59.62
N GLU A 523 -9.04 -46.91 59.49
CA GLU A 523 -8.21 -47.25 58.32
C GLU A 523 -8.94 -47.84 57.09
N LYS A 524 -8.29 -47.63 55.92
CA LYS A 524 -8.09 -48.50 54.72
C LYS A 524 -9.15 -48.62 53.60
N SER A 525 -8.68 -48.22 52.39
CA SER A 525 -8.89 -48.73 51.02
C SER A 525 -10.33 -48.87 50.49
N THR A 526 -10.73 -48.39 49.31
CA THR A 526 -10.13 -48.58 47.96
C THR A 526 -10.85 -47.68 46.93
N ASP A 527 -10.07 -47.14 45.98
CA ASP A 527 -10.37 -46.73 44.60
C ASP A 527 -11.60 -45.87 44.16
N SER A 528 -11.19 -44.82 43.42
CA SER A 528 -11.69 -44.37 42.10
C SER A 528 -12.66 -43.18 42.02
N SER A 529 -12.35 -42.33 41.02
CA SER A 529 -13.11 -41.20 40.44
C SER A 529 -12.91 -39.79 41.05
N SER A 530 -11.86 -39.08 40.61
CA SER A 530 -11.87 -37.60 40.55
C SER A 530 -10.86 -37.01 39.54
N SER A 531 -10.60 -37.69 38.43
CA SER A 531 -9.61 -37.30 37.41
C SER A 531 -10.25 -36.67 36.18
N THR A 532 -11.09 -35.65 36.34
CA THR A 532 -11.64 -34.88 35.19
C THR A 532 -11.39 -33.37 35.30
N ASN A 533 -11.40 -32.79 36.50
CA ASN A 533 -11.17 -31.33 36.65
C ASN A 533 -9.68 -30.94 36.57
N THR A 534 -8.76 -31.87 36.86
CA THR A 534 -7.31 -31.60 36.84
C THR A 534 -6.73 -31.58 35.43
N GLU A 535 -7.35 -32.29 34.48
CA GLU A 535 -6.88 -32.37 33.10
C GLU A 535 -7.33 -31.15 32.27
N GLU A 536 -8.52 -30.62 32.52
CA GLU A 536 -9.00 -29.37 31.89
C GLU A 536 -8.22 -28.14 32.38
N THR A 537 -7.95 -28.04 33.68
CA THR A 537 -7.13 -26.95 34.26
C THR A 537 -5.68 -27.00 33.78
N LEU A 538 -5.12 -28.21 33.58
CA LEU A 538 -3.79 -28.39 33.00
C LEU A 538 -3.78 -28.07 31.50
N ALA A 539 -4.84 -28.44 30.76
CA ALA A 539 -4.97 -28.14 29.33
C ALA A 539 -5.09 -26.63 29.07
N GLU A 540 -5.86 -25.90 29.86
CA GLU A 540 -5.94 -24.42 29.78
C GLU A 540 -4.62 -23.74 30.13
N GLY A 541 -3.94 -24.21 31.18
CA GLY A 541 -2.61 -23.71 31.55
C GLY A 541 -1.56 -23.98 30.46
N VAL A 542 -1.63 -25.14 29.81
CA VAL A 542 -0.80 -25.51 28.66
C VAL A 542 -1.14 -24.67 27.43
N GLU A 543 -2.41 -24.32 27.19
CA GLU A 543 -2.83 -23.45 26.08
C GLU A 543 -2.33 -22.00 26.26
N ILE A 544 -2.37 -21.48 27.50
CA ILE A 544 -1.82 -20.17 27.84
C ILE A 544 -0.29 -20.16 27.70
N LEU A 545 0.38 -21.20 28.20
CA LEU A 545 1.83 -21.38 28.04
C LEU A 545 2.24 -21.56 26.58
N THR A 546 1.46 -22.27 25.77
CA THR A 546 1.72 -22.39 24.31
C THR A 546 1.50 -21.07 23.60
N ARG A 547 0.51 -20.26 24.00
CA ARG A 547 0.30 -18.92 23.44
C ARG A 547 1.42 -17.94 23.83
N GLU A 548 1.91 -17.98 25.07
CA GLU A 548 3.12 -17.24 25.47
C GLU A 548 4.38 -17.76 24.76
N LEU A 549 4.50 -19.09 24.58
CA LEU A 549 5.58 -19.71 23.82
C LEU A 549 5.56 -19.31 22.34
N ASP A 550 4.38 -19.18 21.71
CA ASP A 550 4.23 -18.74 20.32
C ASP A 550 4.61 -17.26 20.16
N GLU A 551 4.18 -16.38 21.07
CA GLU A 551 4.61 -14.97 21.10
C GLU A 551 6.13 -14.85 21.31
N LYS A 552 6.69 -15.68 22.20
CA LYS A 552 8.13 -15.80 22.42
C LYS A 552 8.85 -16.43 21.23
N ASP A 553 8.24 -17.36 20.50
CA ASP A 553 8.84 -18.03 19.33
C ASP A 553 8.88 -17.11 18.11
N GLU A 554 7.90 -16.22 17.93
CA GLU A 554 7.96 -15.15 16.93
C GLU A 554 9.07 -14.14 17.27
N GLU A 555 9.19 -13.75 18.55
CA GLU A 555 10.28 -12.92 19.05
C GLU A 555 11.64 -13.62 18.88
N ILE A 556 11.73 -14.93 19.17
CA ILE A 556 12.92 -15.78 19.00
C ILE A 556 13.23 -16.00 17.51
N ARG A 557 12.24 -16.07 16.61
CA ARG A 557 12.46 -16.15 15.15
C ARG A 557 13.03 -14.85 14.63
N LEU A 558 12.52 -13.71 15.08
CA LEU A 558 13.08 -12.39 14.79
C LEU A 558 14.51 -12.29 15.34
N LEU A 559 14.73 -12.72 16.59
CA LEU A 559 16.04 -12.78 17.23
C LEU A 559 16.98 -13.80 16.57
N ARG A 560 16.50 -14.91 16.01
CA ARG A 560 17.29 -15.90 15.23
C ARG A 560 17.72 -15.31 13.90
N ASN A 561 16.84 -14.59 13.22
CA ASN A 561 17.21 -13.82 12.02
C ASN A 561 18.26 -12.76 12.37
N LEU A 562 18.09 -12.06 13.50
CA LEU A 562 19.07 -11.10 14.02
C LEU A 562 20.37 -11.77 14.51
N ALA A 563 20.33 -12.99 15.03
CA ALA A 563 21.50 -13.75 15.50
C ALA A 563 22.29 -14.34 14.33
N SER A 564 21.62 -14.76 13.25
CA SER A 564 22.27 -15.08 11.97
C SER A 564 22.94 -13.84 11.38
N VAL A 565 22.27 -12.69 11.43
CA VAL A 565 22.90 -11.39 11.14
C VAL A 565 24.05 -11.11 12.11
N GLY A 566 23.94 -11.49 13.38
CA GLY A 566 24.98 -11.38 14.40
C GLY A 566 26.23 -12.24 14.12
N LEU A 567 26.05 -13.44 13.57
CA LEU A 567 27.14 -14.31 13.11
C LEU A 567 27.84 -13.72 11.88
N ILE A 568 27.07 -13.18 10.93
CA ILE A 568 27.60 -12.43 9.78
C ILE A 568 28.33 -11.17 10.24
N ILE A 569 27.76 -10.41 11.19
CA ILE A 569 28.41 -9.24 11.81
C ILE A 569 29.72 -9.65 12.49
N SER A 570 29.77 -10.82 13.13
CA SER A 570 31.01 -11.32 13.77
C SER A 570 32.08 -11.67 12.74
N SER A 571 31.74 -12.32 11.62
CA SER A 571 32.71 -12.59 10.55
C SER A 571 33.14 -11.29 9.85
N PHE A 572 32.19 -10.41 9.57
CA PHE A 572 32.42 -9.08 9.01
C PHE A 572 33.30 -8.23 9.93
N ALA A 573 33.09 -8.28 11.25
CA ALA A 573 33.93 -7.58 12.23
C ALA A 573 35.37 -8.11 12.23
N HIS A 574 35.57 -9.41 12.00
CA HIS A 574 36.91 -9.99 11.82
C HIS A 574 37.58 -9.49 10.53
N GLU A 575 36.85 -9.41 9.42
CA GLU A 575 37.36 -8.86 8.15
C GLU A 575 37.68 -7.36 8.27
N VAL A 576 36.82 -6.59 8.94
CA VAL A 576 37.03 -5.17 9.21
C VAL A 576 38.23 -4.92 10.13
N LYS A 577 38.45 -5.77 11.15
CA LYS A 577 39.67 -5.74 11.98
C LYS A 577 40.93 -5.95 11.14
N SER A 578 40.86 -6.86 10.17
CA SER A 578 41.95 -7.16 9.24
C SER A 578 42.22 -5.98 8.29
N LEU A 579 41.18 -5.38 7.72
CA LEU A 579 41.28 -4.17 6.89
C LEU A 579 41.91 -3.02 7.67
N ARG A 580 41.41 -2.73 8.88
CA ARG A 580 41.96 -1.72 9.78
C ARG A 580 43.47 -1.87 9.99
N SER A 581 43.95 -3.09 10.22
CA SER A 581 45.38 -3.35 10.45
C SER A 581 46.25 -3.10 9.21
N ARG A 582 45.67 -3.04 8.00
CA ARG A 582 46.38 -2.83 6.72
C ARG A 582 46.34 -1.39 6.21
N LEU A 583 45.45 -0.53 6.71
CA LEU A 583 45.25 0.83 6.21
C LEU A 583 46.48 1.74 6.37
N ILE A 584 47.16 1.74 7.52
CA ILE A 584 48.33 2.63 7.75
C ILE A 584 49.62 2.07 7.12
N PRO A 585 49.93 0.76 7.20
CA PRO A 585 51.16 0.23 6.63
C PRO A 585 51.29 0.43 5.11
N ARG A 586 50.18 0.43 4.36
CA ARG A 586 50.22 0.54 2.88
C ARG A 586 50.75 1.89 2.39
N THR A 587 50.28 2.99 2.97
CA THR A 587 50.72 4.35 2.61
C THR A 587 52.12 4.61 3.14
N SER A 588 52.43 4.10 4.34
CA SER A 588 53.77 4.18 4.92
C SER A 588 54.83 3.46 4.07
N PHE A 589 54.50 2.27 3.55
CA PHE A 589 55.36 1.51 2.65
C PHE A 589 55.55 2.24 1.31
N LEU A 590 54.46 2.70 0.68
CA LEU A 590 54.50 3.41 -0.59
C LEU A 590 55.33 4.71 -0.49
N LEU A 591 55.15 5.47 0.60
CA LEU A 591 55.92 6.67 0.89
C LEU A 591 57.41 6.34 1.04
N ARG A 592 57.75 5.23 1.70
CA ARG A 592 59.14 4.79 1.87
C ARG A 592 59.77 4.45 0.52
N GLU A 593 59.09 3.68 -0.33
CA GLU A 593 59.62 3.31 -1.66
C GLU A 593 59.76 4.52 -2.58
N LEU A 594 58.79 5.45 -2.58
CA LEU A 594 58.89 6.67 -3.39
C LEU A 594 60.06 7.55 -2.96
N LYS A 595 60.36 7.64 -1.67
CA LYS A 595 61.53 8.39 -1.17
C LYS A 595 62.87 7.80 -1.59
N ILE A 596 62.91 6.53 -2.03
CA ILE A 596 64.13 5.90 -2.56
C ILE A 596 64.41 6.40 -3.99
N HIS A 597 63.36 6.69 -4.77
CA HIS A 597 63.49 7.01 -6.19
C HIS A 597 63.24 8.48 -6.53
N LEU A 598 62.60 9.24 -5.64
CA LEU A 598 62.19 10.63 -5.88
C LEU A 598 62.54 11.52 -4.69
N ASN A 599 62.98 12.74 -4.98
CA ASN A 599 63.29 13.74 -3.97
C ASN A 599 62.08 14.64 -3.69
N GLU A 600 61.48 14.44 -2.52
CA GLU A 600 60.28 15.18 -2.06
C GLU A 600 60.45 16.70 -2.15
N LYS A 601 61.63 17.25 -1.83
CA LYS A 601 61.87 18.71 -1.83
C LYS A 601 62.00 19.32 -3.22
N GLU A 602 62.34 18.52 -4.24
CA GLU A 602 62.43 18.98 -5.62
C GLU A 602 61.05 18.97 -6.28
N LEU A 603 60.27 17.90 -6.07
CA LEU A 603 58.90 17.81 -6.61
C LEU A 603 57.98 18.87 -6.02
N ASP A 604 58.13 19.22 -4.74
CA ASP A 604 57.31 20.26 -4.07
C ASP A 604 57.49 21.67 -4.65
N LYS A 605 58.56 21.88 -5.45
CA LYS A 605 58.83 23.14 -6.17
C LYS A 605 58.43 23.10 -7.64
N LEU A 606 58.35 21.91 -8.23
CA LEU A 606 58.17 21.69 -9.67
C LEU A 606 56.72 21.37 -10.06
N LEU A 607 55.94 20.83 -9.14
CA LEU A 607 54.58 20.37 -9.37
C LEU A 607 53.59 21.11 -8.49
N ASP A 608 52.39 21.35 -9.02
CA ASP A 608 51.27 21.81 -8.22
C ASP A 608 50.86 20.72 -7.21
N LYS A 609 50.19 21.14 -6.13
CA LYS A 609 49.84 20.24 -5.01
C LYS A 609 49.07 19.00 -5.44
N ASP A 610 48.16 19.16 -6.40
CA ASP A 610 47.28 18.08 -6.85
C ASP A 610 48.01 17.03 -7.74
N ASP A 611 49.18 17.40 -8.29
CA ASP A 611 50.04 16.52 -9.09
C ASP A 611 51.23 15.96 -8.28
N ASN A 612 51.41 16.38 -7.03
CA ASN A 612 52.50 15.93 -6.18
C ASN A 612 52.16 14.58 -5.49
N PRO A 613 52.85 13.47 -5.84
CA PRO A 613 52.54 12.15 -5.28
C PRO A 613 52.76 12.06 -3.76
N PHE A 614 53.70 12.84 -3.19
CA PHE A 614 53.92 12.88 -1.74
C PHE A 614 52.73 13.55 -1.02
N TYR A 615 52.18 14.61 -1.60
CA TYR A 615 51.00 15.29 -1.07
C TYR A 615 49.75 14.39 -1.17
N MET A 616 49.53 13.73 -2.32
CA MET A 616 48.42 12.79 -2.50
C MET A 616 48.48 11.64 -1.49
N ILE A 617 49.65 11.03 -1.27
CA ILE A 617 49.81 9.93 -0.30
C ILE A 617 49.57 10.41 1.12
N LYS A 618 50.01 11.63 1.46
CA LYS A 618 49.72 12.24 2.77
C LYS A 618 48.22 12.42 2.96
N LEU A 619 47.50 12.87 1.93
CA LEU A 619 46.04 13.02 1.96
C LEU A 619 45.34 11.68 2.17
N ILE A 620 45.76 10.63 1.44
CA ILE A 620 45.29 9.25 1.63
C ILE A 620 45.60 8.76 3.05
N GLN A 621 46.77 9.08 3.60
CA GLN A 621 47.16 8.69 4.96
C GLN A 621 46.28 9.37 6.03
N GLU A 622 45.92 10.64 5.82
CA GLU A 622 44.97 11.36 6.68
C GLU A 622 43.56 10.73 6.60
N GLU A 623 43.09 10.36 5.41
CA GLU A 623 41.83 9.63 5.21
C GLU A 623 41.84 8.23 5.84
N ASP A 624 42.93 7.48 5.67
CA ASP A 624 43.14 6.16 6.26
C ASP A 624 43.16 6.22 7.79
N THR A 625 43.72 7.29 8.35
CA THR A 625 43.70 7.54 9.78
C THR A 625 42.28 7.84 10.27
N LYS A 626 41.48 8.59 9.50
CA LYS A 626 40.06 8.83 9.80
C LYS A 626 39.26 7.53 9.76
N LEU A 627 39.44 6.74 8.70
CA LEU A 627 38.80 5.43 8.52
C LEU A 627 39.19 4.47 9.65
N LYS A 628 40.48 4.39 10.01
CA LYS A 628 40.95 3.54 11.11
C LYS A 628 40.25 3.88 12.43
N HIS A 629 40.17 5.16 12.80
CA HIS A 629 39.49 5.58 14.03
C HIS A 629 37.98 5.25 13.98
N TRP A 630 37.33 5.45 12.83
CA TRP A 630 35.92 5.09 12.64
C TRP A 630 35.67 3.58 12.75
N LEU A 631 36.59 2.76 12.22
CA LEU A 631 36.55 1.30 12.34
C LEU A 631 36.84 0.83 13.77
N GLU A 632 37.81 1.42 14.47
CA GLU A 632 38.08 1.13 15.89
C GLU A 632 36.88 1.43 16.77
N TYR A 633 36.19 2.53 16.49
CA TYR A 633 34.93 2.88 17.13
C TYR A 633 33.86 1.78 16.93
N SER A 634 33.58 1.40 15.67
CA SER A 634 32.56 0.41 15.33
C SER A 634 32.85 -1.00 15.88
N LEU A 635 34.13 -1.32 16.11
CA LEU A 635 34.57 -2.63 16.62
C LEU A 635 34.68 -2.68 18.16
N ASN A 636 34.83 -1.54 18.83
CA ASN A 636 34.96 -1.48 20.30
C ASN A 636 33.65 -1.81 21.03
N THR A 637 32.51 -1.66 20.37
CA THR A 637 31.17 -2.08 20.86
C THR A 637 31.00 -3.61 20.90
N LEU A 638 31.87 -4.36 20.19
CA LEU A 638 31.78 -5.82 20.03
C LEU A 638 32.73 -6.61 20.97
N LYS A 639 33.40 -5.95 21.92
CA LYS A 639 34.34 -6.62 22.85
C LYS A 639 33.61 -7.57 23.82
N ARG A 640 34.20 -8.76 24.03
CA ARG A 640 33.64 -9.85 24.84
C ARG A 640 33.44 -9.45 26.30
N ASP A 641 34.36 -8.68 26.87
CA ASP A 641 34.39 -8.30 28.30
C ASP A 641 33.26 -7.33 28.70
N LYS A 642 32.58 -6.69 27.74
CA LYS A 642 31.47 -5.77 28.01
C LYS A 642 30.12 -6.48 28.20
N ARG A 643 30.07 -7.81 28.02
CA ARG A 643 28.85 -8.64 28.10
C ARG A 643 28.53 -9.15 29.50
N GLU A 644 29.32 -8.79 30.51
CA GLU A 644 29.08 -9.12 31.91
C GLU A 644 28.51 -7.92 32.67
N ARG A 645 27.64 -8.16 33.66
CA ARG A 645 27.09 -7.08 34.50
C ARG A 645 28.17 -6.54 35.42
N SER A 646 28.51 -5.26 35.29
CA SER A 646 29.46 -4.57 36.14
C SER A 646 28.80 -3.40 36.88
N ASN A 647 29.47 -2.92 37.92
CA ASN A 647 29.09 -1.67 38.61
C ASN A 647 29.61 -0.51 37.77
N LEU A 648 28.71 0.11 37.00
CA LEU A 648 29.01 1.18 36.05
C LEU A 648 28.75 2.53 36.72
N ASN A 649 29.80 3.34 36.86
CA ASN A 649 29.68 4.75 37.25
C ASN A 649 29.39 5.59 36.00
N PHE A 650 28.27 6.31 35.98
CA PHE A 650 27.87 7.11 34.82
C PHE A 650 28.84 8.25 34.50
N GLY A 651 29.52 8.82 35.49
CA GLY A 651 30.47 9.89 35.26
C GLY A 651 31.73 9.41 34.54
N ASP A 652 32.32 8.31 34.99
CA ASP A 652 33.46 7.67 34.30
C ASP A 652 33.07 7.18 32.91
N TYR A 653 31.84 6.63 32.78
CA TYR A 653 31.30 6.21 31.50
C TYR A 653 31.15 7.38 30.52
N PHE A 654 30.55 8.50 30.93
CA PHE A 654 30.33 9.64 30.03
C PHE A 654 31.63 10.37 29.68
N GLU A 655 32.63 10.41 30.55
CA GLU A 655 33.95 10.92 30.20
C GLU A 655 34.64 10.03 29.15
N LYS A 656 34.57 8.71 29.31
CA LYS A 656 35.04 7.75 28.30
C LYS A 656 34.26 7.89 26.98
N PHE A 657 32.94 8.10 27.05
CA PHE A 657 32.07 8.33 25.90
C PHE A 657 32.46 9.61 25.15
N LYS A 658 32.64 10.73 25.86
CA LYS A 658 33.08 12.02 25.29
C LYS A 658 34.47 11.91 24.68
N SER A 659 35.42 11.28 25.36
CA SER A 659 36.77 11.04 24.84
C SER A 659 36.73 10.26 23.51
N THR A 660 35.92 9.19 23.46
CA THR A 660 35.74 8.35 22.27
C THR A 660 35.17 9.13 21.09
N TRP A 661 34.21 10.02 21.32
CA TRP A 661 33.49 10.74 20.26
C TRP A 661 34.03 12.13 19.91
N SER A 662 34.90 12.70 20.75
CA SER A 662 35.47 14.05 20.61
C SER A 662 35.95 14.36 19.19
N LYS A 663 36.88 13.56 18.67
CA LYS A 663 37.48 13.74 17.32
C LYS A 663 36.45 13.68 16.18
N ALA A 664 35.46 12.80 16.28
CA ALA A 664 34.44 12.64 15.25
C ALA A 664 33.41 13.80 15.25
N LEU A 665 33.14 14.37 16.43
CA LEU A 665 32.21 15.48 16.61
C LEU A 665 32.84 16.84 16.30
N GLU A 666 34.11 17.02 16.62
CA GLU A 666 34.89 18.22 16.26
C GLU A 666 34.87 18.48 14.75
N GLN A 667 35.06 17.42 13.94
CA GLN A 667 34.99 17.52 12.46
C GLN A 667 33.63 18.01 11.94
N ARG A 668 32.56 17.85 12.73
CA ARG A 668 31.20 18.27 12.40
C ARG A 668 30.79 19.57 13.10
N ASN A 669 31.72 20.20 13.82
CA ASN A 669 31.52 21.37 14.66
C ASN A 669 30.44 21.15 15.73
N ILE A 670 30.44 19.97 16.37
CA ILE A 670 29.51 19.59 17.45
C ILE A 670 30.30 19.51 18.77
N LYS A 671 29.84 20.21 19.80
CA LYS A 671 30.43 20.17 21.15
C LYS A 671 29.58 19.29 22.07
N ILE A 672 30.21 18.41 22.85
CA ILE A 672 29.56 17.69 23.96
C ILE A 672 29.85 18.43 25.27
N ASN A 673 28.78 18.77 26.00
CA ASN A 673 28.84 19.26 27.37
C ASN A 673 28.36 18.17 28.33
N LEU A 674 29.13 17.94 29.39
CA LEU A 674 28.81 16.99 30.45
C LEU A 674 28.54 17.76 31.73
N LYS A 675 27.41 17.49 32.38
CA LYS A 675 27.01 18.11 33.66
C LYS A 675 26.56 17.04 34.64
N GLY A 676 27.44 16.66 35.54
CA GLY A 676 27.13 15.72 36.61
C GLY A 676 28.30 15.56 37.56
N ASN A 677 28.05 15.01 38.74
CA ASN A 677 29.09 14.75 39.73
C ASN A 677 29.59 13.30 39.59
N ASN A 678 30.91 13.09 39.76
CA ASN A 678 31.57 11.78 39.78
C ASN A 678 31.38 11.04 41.13
N ASP A 679 30.20 11.19 41.75
CA ASP A 679 29.92 10.63 43.07
C ASP A 679 29.64 9.12 42.98
N SER A 680 30.01 8.40 44.04
CA SER A 680 29.68 7.00 44.31
C SER A 680 28.17 6.69 44.26
N ALA A 681 27.33 7.74 44.39
CA ALA A 681 25.88 7.68 44.28
C ALA A 681 25.35 7.43 42.85
N ASN A 682 26.18 7.58 41.80
CA ASN A 682 25.78 7.45 40.39
C ASN A 682 26.19 6.10 39.77
N VAL A 683 26.16 5.03 40.56
CA VAL A 683 26.55 3.68 40.14
C VAL A 683 25.32 2.80 39.94
N ILE A 684 25.27 2.07 38.82
CA ILE A 684 24.27 1.02 38.58
C ILE A 684 24.93 -0.30 38.22
N ARG A 685 24.23 -1.41 38.50
CA ARG A 685 24.61 -2.72 37.98
C ARG A 685 23.99 -2.93 36.61
N ALA A 686 24.78 -2.78 35.56
CA ALA A 686 24.32 -2.85 34.17
C ALA A 686 25.34 -3.53 33.26
N PHE A 687 24.89 -3.90 32.06
CA PHE A 687 25.80 -4.30 30.99
C PHE A 687 26.33 -3.04 30.29
N GLU A 688 27.65 -2.90 30.14
CA GLU A 688 28.23 -1.74 29.43
C GLU A 688 27.76 -1.70 27.96
N VAL A 689 27.49 -2.86 27.35
CA VAL A 689 26.93 -2.96 25.98
C VAL A 689 25.54 -2.33 25.88
N ASP A 690 24.70 -2.43 26.91
CA ASP A 690 23.37 -1.84 26.90
C ASP A 690 23.45 -0.31 26.92
N MET A 691 24.33 0.24 27.76
CA MET A 691 24.58 1.67 27.83
C MET A 691 25.18 2.18 26.51
N ASP A 692 26.14 1.46 25.94
CA ASP A 692 26.68 1.76 24.62
C ASP A 692 25.58 1.75 23.55
N SER A 693 24.66 0.79 23.60
CA SER A 693 23.53 0.71 22.66
C SER A 693 22.58 1.88 22.84
N ILE A 694 22.26 2.27 24.08
CA ILE A 694 21.39 3.41 24.38
C ILE A 694 22.00 4.72 23.87
N PHE A 695 23.18 5.08 24.37
CA PHE A 695 23.75 6.40 24.15
C PHE A 695 24.33 6.58 22.74
N ASN A 696 24.80 5.52 22.08
CA ASN A 696 25.20 5.63 20.67
C ASN A 696 23.99 5.82 19.74
N ASN A 697 22.84 5.18 20.02
CA ASN A 697 21.62 5.42 19.25
C ASN A 697 21.11 6.85 19.42
N LEU A 698 21.10 7.36 20.66
CA LEU A 698 20.73 8.76 20.94
C LEU A 698 21.69 9.74 20.25
N LEU A 699 23.00 9.52 20.37
CA LEU A 699 24.01 10.35 19.71
C LEU A 699 23.90 10.32 18.18
N SER A 700 23.67 9.15 17.58
CA SER A 700 23.44 9.01 16.14
C SER A 700 22.22 9.80 15.66
N ASN A 701 21.14 9.77 16.44
CA ASN A 701 19.94 10.56 16.15
C ASN A 701 20.22 12.06 16.28
N SER A 702 20.84 12.52 17.37
CA SER A 702 21.20 13.93 17.55
C SER A 702 22.16 14.44 16.47
N MET A 703 23.16 13.65 16.06
CA MET A 703 24.04 14.01 14.93
C MET A 703 23.28 14.25 13.62
N ASN A 704 22.20 13.51 13.39
CA ASN A 704 21.34 13.72 12.23
C ASN A 704 20.43 14.95 12.41
N TYR A 705 19.84 15.17 13.59
CA TYR A 705 19.01 16.35 13.87
C TYR A 705 19.78 17.67 13.87
N LEU A 706 21.10 17.61 14.08
CA LEU A 706 22.02 18.75 14.00
C LEU A 706 22.52 19.01 12.56
N LYS A 707 22.14 18.20 11.55
CA LYS A 707 22.40 18.50 10.14
C LYS A 707 21.46 19.63 9.68
N GLY A 708 22.01 20.64 9.01
CA GLY A 708 21.25 21.76 8.46
C GLY A 708 21.13 23.00 9.37
N VAL A 709 21.46 22.89 10.67
CA VAL A 709 21.52 24.06 11.58
C VAL A 709 22.70 24.97 11.18
N LYS A 710 22.40 26.18 10.67
CA LYS A 710 23.38 27.21 10.28
C LYS A 710 23.36 28.36 11.30
N GLY A 711 24.53 28.87 11.71
CA GLY A 711 24.66 30.09 12.51
C GLY A 711 24.62 29.96 14.05
N LYS A 712 24.36 28.76 14.61
CA LYS A 712 24.47 28.47 16.06
C LYS A 712 25.47 27.33 16.30
N GLN A 713 26.19 27.35 17.42
CA GLN A 713 27.09 26.25 17.81
C GLN A 713 26.25 25.00 18.09
N LYS A 714 26.57 23.87 17.43
CA LYS A 714 25.86 22.60 17.63
C LYS A 714 26.31 22.00 18.97
N LEU A 715 25.35 21.73 19.84
CA LEU A 715 25.60 21.30 21.21
C LEU A 715 24.80 20.02 21.51
N ILE A 716 25.48 19.07 22.13
CA ILE A 716 24.87 17.92 22.79
C ILE A 716 25.20 18.04 24.27
N GLU A 717 24.18 17.99 25.12
CA GLU A 717 24.30 18.15 26.56
C GLU A 717 23.76 16.91 27.27
N ILE A 718 24.63 16.31 28.08
CA ILE A 718 24.34 15.12 28.88
C ILE A 718 24.44 15.53 30.35
N GLU A 719 23.31 15.48 31.05
CA GLU A 719 23.24 15.75 32.49
C GLU A 719 22.88 14.45 33.23
N TRP A 720 23.54 14.16 34.36
CA TRP A 720 23.18 13.01 35.20
C TRP A 720 23.25 13.32 36.69
N GLY A 721 22.39 12.67 37.47
CA GLY A 721 22.45 12.75 38.93
C GLY A 721 21.42 11.86 39.63
N LYS A 722 21.72 11.49 40.87
CA LYS A 722 20.80 10.76 41.75
C LYS A 722 19.72 11.69 42.30
N ILE A 723 18.45 11.31 42.11
CA ILE A 723 17.26 11.98 42.62
C ILE A 723 16.39 10.91 43.32
N GLY A 724 16.41 10.91 44.66
CA GLY A 724 15.77 9.86 45.46
C GLY A 724 16.42 8.49 45.19
N ASP A 725 15.58 7.49 44.88
CA ASP A 725 16.02 6.12 44.55
C ASP A 725 16.35 5.91 43.07
N ASN A 726 16.42 6.99 42.27
CA ASN A 726 16.66 6.90 40.84
C ASN A 726 17.88 7.71 40.43
N ILE A 727 18.63 7.22 39.45
CA ILE A 727 19.57 8.01 38.67
C ILE A 727 18.83 8.54 37.45
N GLU A 728 18.75 9.86 37.35
CA GLU A 728 18.14 10.55 36.21
C GLU A 728 19.24 11.00 35.25
N ILE A 729 19.06 10.71 33.96
CA ILE A 729 19.95 11.11 32.89
C ILE A 729 19.13 11.92 31.88
N LYS A 730 19.58 13.13 31.59
CA LYS A 730 19.01 13.99 30.55
C LYS A 730 19.98 14.04 29.38
N PHE A 731 19.50 13.62 28.22
CA PHE A 731 20.25 13.69 26.96
C PHE A 731 19.55 14.69 26.05
N SER A 732 20.24 15.76 25.66
CA SER A 732 19.64 16.85 24.89
C SER A 732 20.52 17.30 23.74
N ASP A 733 19.89 17.69 22.64
CA ASP A 733 20.53 18.43 21.55
C ASP A 733 19.82 19.77 21.29
N ASN A 734 20.48 20.65 20.53
CA ASN A 734 19.91 21.91 20.05
C ASN A 734 19.60 21.88 18.54
N GLY A 735 19.19 20.71 18.03
CA GLY A 735 18.87 20.49 16.61
C GLY A 735 17.50 21.00 16.18
N LYS A 736 17.01 20.51 15.03
CA LYS A 736 15.71 20.91 14.45
C LYS A 736 14.47 20.53 15.30
N GLY A 737 14.64 19.71 16.34
CA GLY A 737 13.54 19.18 17.14
C GLY A 737 12.82 18.00 16.50
N LEU A 738 11.63 17.69 17.01
CA LEU A 738 10.78 16.60 16.54
C LEU A 738 10.07 16.97 15.23
N ASP A 739 9.96 16.04 14.28
CA ASP A 739 9.23 16.29 13.03
C ASP A 739 7.72 16.48 13.31
N GLU A 740 7.05 17.34 12.52
CA GLU A 740 5.66 17.79 12.75
C GLU A 740 4.66 16.63 12.90
N GLN A 741 4.86 15.54 12.16
CA GLN A 741 4.01 14.36 12.21
C GLN A 741 3.93 13.70 13.61
N TYR A 742 4.89 13.97 14.50
CA TYR A 742 4.92 13.41 15.86
C TYR A 742 4.66 14.46 16.95
N VAL A 743 4.38 15.71 16.61
CA VAL A 743 4.17 16.78 17.62
C VAL A 743 2.94 16.51 18.47
N ASP A 744 1.86 16.00 17.86
CA ASP A 744 0.61 15.67 18.57
C ASP A 744 0.75 14.42 19.46
N ASN A 745 1.66 13.50 19.11
CA ASN A 745 1.93 12.28 19.87
C ASN A 745 3.43 11.90 19.85
N PRO A 746 4.24 12.51 20.72
CA PRO A 746 5.70 12.31 20.70
C PRO A 746 6.15 10.88 21.01
N GLU A 747 5.33 10.08 21.69
CA GLU A 747 5.67 8.69 22.03
C GLU A 747 5.74 7.76 20.80
N GLU A 748 5.18 8.17 19.66
CA GLU A 748 5.21 7.36 18.44
C GLU A 748 6.63 7.05 17.97
N ILE A 749 7.61 7.92 18.25
CA ILE A 749 9.00 7.72 17.81
C ILE A 749 9.68 6.49 18.41
N PHE A 750 9.12 5.92 19.48
CA PHE A 750 9.62 4.68 20.09
C PHE A 750 8.98 3.42 19.50
N LYS A 751 8.05 3.55 18.55
CA LYS A 751 7.43 2.41 17.86
C LYS A 751 8.42 1.73 16.90
N LEU A 752 8.26 0.43 16.74
CA LEU A 752 9.10 -0.40 15.87
C LEU A 752 8.92 0.02 14.40
N LEU A 753 10.04 0.19 13.67
CA LEU A 753 10.10 0.61 12.26
C LEU A 753 9.49 2.01 11.99
N GLU A 754 9.27 2.80 13.03
CA GLU A 754 8.78 4.17 12.90
C GLU A 754 9.93 5.13 12.61
N SER A 755 9.85 5.88 11.52
CA SER A 755 10.91 6.81 11.10
C SER A 755 10.36 7.94 10.26
N SER A 756 10.73 9.18 10.62
CA SER A 756 10.46 10.37 9.79
C SER A 756 11.44 10.56 8.64
N LYS A 757 12.54 9.80 8.60
CA LYS A 757 13.56 9.94 7.54
C LYS A 757 13.02 9.34 6.24
N LYS A 758 12.64 10.21 5.31
CA LYS A 758 12.21 9.86 3.96
C LYS A 758 13.18 10.44 2.93
N ASP A 759 13.27 9.84 1.76
CA ASP A 759 14.00 10.42 0.64
C ASP A 759 13.15 11.48 -0.10
N LYS A 760 13.69 12.04 -1.19
CA LYS A 760 12.99 13.06 -2.00
C LYS A 760 11.71 12.54 -2.68
N LYS A 761 11.56 11.22 -2.79
CA LYS A 761 10.43 10.52 -3.42
C LYS A 761 9.39 10.07 -2.40
N GLY A 762 9.66 10.26 -1.10
CA GLY A 762 8.79 9.86 -0.01
C GLY A 762 9.00 8.43 0.48
N ASP A 763 10.08 7.76 0.07
CA ASP A 763 10.42 6.42 0.54
C ASP A 763 11.14 6.51 1.90
N THR A 764 10.72 5.70 2.86
CA THR A 764 11.33 5.67 4.20
C THR A 764 12.72 5.05 4.14
N ILE A 765 13.76 5.88 4.32
CA ILE A 765 15.18 5.45 4.35
C ILE A 765 15.67 5.12 5.75
N GLY A 766 15.00 5.61 6.78
CA GLY A 766 15.37 5.32 8.16
C GLY A 766 14.86 3.96 8.60
N THR A 767 15.71 3.19 9.28
CA THR A 767 15.34 1.85 9.75
C THR A 767 14.26 1.84 10.82
N GLY A 768 14.06 2.95 11.56
CA GLY A 768 13.07 3.04 12.64
C GLY A 768 13.31 2.08 13.81
N LEU A 769 14.50 1.47 13.91
CA LEU A 769 14.85 0.51 14.96
C LEU A 769 15.55 1.15 16.16
N GLY A 770 16.25 2.27 15.96
CA GLY A 770 17.16 2.83 16.97
C GLY A 770 16.47 3.20 18.29
N LEU A 771 15.46 4.08 18.24
CA LEU A 771 14.75 4.52 19.45
C LEU A 771 13.90 3.42 20.09
N TYR A 772 13.37 2.51 19.26
CA TYR A 772 12.72 1.30 19.73
C TYR A 772 13.66 0.45 20.61
N ILE A 773 14.89 0.16 20.13
CA ILE A 773 15.91 -0.57 20.89
C ILE A 773 16.23 0.16 22.19
N VAL A 774 16.36 1.50 22.17
CA VAL A 774 16.60 2.30 23.38
C VAL A 774 15.49 2.07 24.41
N LYS A 775 14.22 2.16 24.01
CA LYS A 775 13.08 1.96 24.92
C LYS A 775 13.05 0.54 25.46
N SER A 776 13.21 -0.47 24.60
CA SER A 776 13.21 -1.89 25.01
C SER A 776 14.32 -2.21 26.01
N ILE A 777 15.56 -1.78 25.76
CA ILE A 777 16.67 -2.00 26.69
C ILE A 777 16.38 -1.33 28.03
N ILE A 778 15.89 -0.08 28.04
CA ILE A 778 15.60 0.64 29.30
C ILE A 778 14.48 -0.06 30.09
N GLU A 779 13.43 -0.54 29.42
CA GLU A 779 12.30 -1.23 30.04
C GLU A 779 12.69 -2.61 30.63
N GLU A 780 13.77 -3.25 30.15
CA GLU A 780 14.31 -4.47 30.76
C GLU A 780 14.95 -4.23 32.14
N TYR A 781 15.31 -2.99 32.47
CA TYR A 781 15.81 -2.62 33.80
C TYR A 781 14.64 -2.28 34.75
N ASN A 782 14.60 -2.92 35.92
CA ASN A 782 13.52 -2.78 36.90
C ASN A 782 13.09 -1.32 37.14
N ASN A 783 11.80 -1.02 36.88
CA ASN A 783 11.16 0.29 37.08
C ASN A 783 11.92 1.48 36.44
N SER A 784 12.64 1.22 35.35
CA SER A 784 13.32 2.25 34.57
C SER A 784 12.40 2.76 33.46
N SER A 785 12.60 4.01 33.02
CA SER A 785 11.73 4.62 32.00
C SER A 785 12.47 5.67 31.18
N ILE A 786 12.02 5.86 29.95
CA ILE A 786 12.44 6.95 29.07
C ILE A 786 11.23 7.81 28.72
N SER A 787 11.40 9.14 28.76
CA SER A 787 10.37 10.12 28.44
C SER A 787 10.96 11.28 27.64
N ILE A 788 10.13 11.98 26.88
CA ILE A 788 10.53 13.16 26.10
C ILE A 788 10.12 14.40 26.89
N ILE A 789 11.06 15.29 27.16
CA ILE A 789 10.85 16.51 27.98
C ILE A 789 10.97 17.81 27.19
N GLY A 790 11.31 17.75 25.89
CA GLY A 790 11.40 18.92 25.01
C GLY A 790 11.48 18.53 23.54
N ILE A 791 10.73 19.23 22.68
CA ILE A 791 10.53 18.88 21.26
C ILE A 791 10.73 20.02 20.24
N LYS A 792 10.79 21.30 20.68
CA LYS A 792 10.76 22.48 19.78
C LYS A 792 12.13 23.08 19.41
N GLU A 793 13.07 23.14 20.35
CA GLU A 793 14.43 23.67 20.14
C GLU A 793 15.47 22.57 20.40
N GLY A 794 15.38 21.51 19.60
CA GLY A 794 16.10 20.26 19.81
C GLY A 794 15.34 19.26 20.68
N LEU A 795 15.80 18.01 20.63
CA LEU A 795 15.13 16.89 21.29
C LEU A 795 15.77 16.64 22.67
N LYS A 796 14.93 16.49 23.70
CA LYS A 796 15.39 16.23 25.07
C LYS A 796 14.76 14.95 25.61
N HIS A 797 15.60 13.97 25.92
CA HIS A 797 15.21 12.71 26.56
C HIS A 797 15.56 12.73 28.03
N LYS A 798 14.65 12.21 28.86
CA LYS A 798 14.83 11.97 30.29
C LYS A 798 14.71 10.48 30.55
N ILE A 799 15.82 9.88 30.98
CA ILE A 799 15.94 8.47 31.32
C ILE A 799 16.04 8.36 32.85
N LYS A 800 15.31 7.43 33.44
CA LYS A 800 15.38 7.11 34.87
C LYS A 800 15.80 5.66 35.03
N PHE A 801 16.89 5.43 35.77
CA PHE A 801 17.31 4.11 36.22
C PHE A 801 17.09 4.01 37.72
N LYS A 802 16.43 2.96 38.20
CA LYS A 802 16.26 2.74 39.64
C LYS A 802 17.55 2.18 40.25
N THR A 803 18.09 2.82 41.28
CA THR A 803 19.20 2.27 42.07
C THR A 803 18.66 1.16 42.98
N ARG A 804 19.36 0.03 43.07
CA ARG A 804 19.04 -1.03 44.02
C ARG A 804 19.53 -0.68 45.42
#